data_AF-A0A7J2R3K3-F1
#
_entry.id   AF-A0A7J2R3K3-F1
#
_cell.length_a   1.000
_cell.length_b   1.000
_cell.length_c   1.000
_cell.angle_alpha   90.00
_cell.angle_beta   90.00
_cell.angle_gamma   90.00
#
_symmetry.space_group_name_H-M   'P 1'
#
loop_
_entity.id
_entity.type
_entity.pdbx_description
1 polymer ?
#
loop_
_entity_poly.entity_id
_entity_poly.type
_entity_poly.pdbx_seq_one_letter_code
_entity_poly.pdbx_strand_id
1 'polypeptide(L)'
;MTILEIEESIKENVYRALKKLIEGFFQWPSNRINPKNHEMRLKVQKSTMKLLFRLLYLLYAEGKGCLSLQNDRYLRQYSFHHLRYEVVDKKYKKVLSTTLWFKLKDLFRLINNGSESIRISKKFFYIHPYIGWLFDPERNPNLETWEIGDSYLSDAIDYISRNWDKNIQEYVFIDYSILNIRFLGSIYESLLEYKIKIAKQDMALKGKTNKIWVPFNEFNKIRKKKLNLDQLDAFDRVRAGEIYLAKEREDRKSSGSFYTPDNIVNIIIRNALEPMVQKKLIEAKKINQNLVDAILSIKVLDNAMGTGCFLFEAVEYLTKKLYQALQEDIKSGKISKINFHTINEAKEEIISHCIYGVDLNDLAVELSKMALWLIAESKKTTRLDILNNRIKQGNSLIGAFLDELDIYPSIKQDKEKKFDEFKKNSNFDVLKIIADIRTSIYYGNPINKELYKKLITQILNYSEEELLKLKETDFIKRSRDISEEKLFFHWELEFPEVFYGLDNLGKLRPGFDVIIGNPPWASVRGKYSTQIFTDFDISYLENKFPENTYMPNAYEFFILQSLKLLKKGGRHSYIVPDRLGFNESVEYLRKIILNQYTLNCLLYKIPFPNVIVDTLIYSLTATNPKNNHKIIVKEYNNESVEIDLNFYQNISDTTFHFFKNKEILDSIKAIDTAETIKLENSAETTGGFGGKSELITNTKINNRQIEVVKGINVERYTIKGNRYFDFKKENITGRTTNKIKLGTSPKILIRKTGMVLYSAYDNTGIYPEQSLYFLFKFNGGYSPLYLLSIINSSLFKFYYIEKLVTNRDTTPQLKKIHLDQFPLKKINFTTNETDKKNLCKRLVELYDTYLYMGVMGVFEKVVNDCLANDDKGDNINEKNDVIHDFLTVLAQNMIDFNKKSSNADNLKKKIHLTDKLIDFLIFKLYKLNSDNIKAIKKALIVRG
;
A
#
# COMPACT_ATOMS: atom_id res chain seq x y z
N MET A 1 1.51 29.55 17.90
CA MET A 1 1.04 28.23 17.45
C MET A 1 2.14 27.56 16.67
N THR A 2 2.29 26.24 16.78
CA THR A 2 3.17 25.48 15.87
C THR A 2 2.59 25.50 14.45
N ILE A 3 3.41 25.27 13.42
CA ILE A 3 2.92 25.21 12.02
C ILE A 3 1.81 24.15 11.87
N LEU A 4 1.93 23.01 12.56
CA LEU A 4 0.92 21.95 12.57
C LEU A 4 -0.43 22.40 13.15
N GLU A 5 -0.42 23.16 14.26
CA GLU A 5 -1.64 23.73 14.83
C GLU A 5 -2.31 24.74 13.88
N ILE A 6 -1.50 25.52 13.15
CA ILE A 6 -1.98 26.45 12.13
C ILE A 6 -2.63 25.68 10.97
N GLU A 7 -1.96 24.64 10.45
CA GLU A 7 -2.47 23.78 9.38
C GLU A 7 -3.79 23.08 9.76
N GLU A 8 -3.92 22.56 10.98
CA GLU A 8 -5.18 21.98 11.45
C GLU A 8 -6.31 23.02 11.54
N SER A 9 -5.99 24.22 12.04
CA SER A 9 -6.96 25.32 12.11
C SER A 9 -7.41 25.77 10.72
N ILE A 10 -6.49 25.83 9.76
CA ILE A 10 -6.82 26.17 8.36
C ILE A 10 -7.70 25.09 7.74
N LYS A 11 -7.43 23.79 7.97
CA LYS A 11 -8.31 22.70 7.49
C LYS A 11 -9.74 22.86 8.00
N GLU A 12 -9.91 23.26 9.27
CA GLU A 12 -11.23 23.55 9.83
C GLU A 12 -11.90 24.74 9.13
N ASN A 13 -11.18 25.83 8.94
CA ASN A 13 -11.70 27.01 8.26
C ASN A 13 -12.05 26.74 6.80
N VAL A 14 -11.24 25.96 6.10
CA VAL A 14 -11.50 25.54 4.72
C VAL A 14 -12.76 24.68 4.64
N TYR A 15 -12.98 23.77 5.60
CA TYR A 15 -14.24 23.03 5.69
C TYR A 15 -15.45 23.96 5.87
N ARG A 16 -15.33 24.99 6.71
CA ARG A 16 -16.39 25.99 6.93
C ARG A 16 -16.65 26.81 5.67
N ALA A 17 -15.60 27.24 4.97
CA ALA A 17 -15.71 27.93 3.69
C ALA A 17 -16.39 27.06 2.63
N LEU A 18 -16.01 25.78 2.52
CA LEU A 18 -16.68 24.83 1.62
C LEU A 18 -18.18 24.74 1.90
N LYS A 19 -18.57 24.59 3.18
CA LYS A 19 -19.98 24.55 3.59
C LYS A 19 -20.72 25.82 3.16
N LYS A 20 -20.12 27.00 3.39
CA LYS A 20 -20.73 28.29 3.02
C LYS A 20 -20.90 28.48 1.52
N LEU A 21 -19.90 28.09 0.73
CA LEU A 21 -20.01 28.14 -0.74
C LEU A 21 -21.10 27.19 -1.25
N ILE A 22 -21.23 26.00 -0.68
CA ILE A 22 -22.29 25.04 -1.03
C ILE A 22 -23.67 25.62 -0.69
N GLU A 23 -23.84 26.14 0.53
CA GLU A 23 -25.07 26.84 0.95
C GLU A 23 -25.41 27.97 -0.03
N GLY A 24 -24.42 28.79 -0.39
CA GLY A 24 -24.58 29.89 -1.33
C GLY A 24 -25.11 29.49 -2.69
N PHE A 25 -24.60 28.41 -3.29
CA PHE A 25 -25.10 27.91 -4.58
C PHE A 25 -26.55 27.43 -4.52
N PHE A 26 -26.95 26.73 -3.45
CA PHE A 26 -28.32 26.24 -3.29
C PHE A 26 -29.32 27.34 -2.95
N GLN A 27 -28.89 28.35 -2.20
CA GLN A 27 -29.78 29.42 -1.72
C GLN A 27 -30.01 30.51 -2.78
N TRP A 28 -29.14 30.63 -3.78
CA TRP A 28 -29.28 31.66 -4.81
C TRP A 28 -30.39 31.30 -5.81
N PRO A 29 -31.49 32.07 -5.90
CA PRO A 29 -32.69 31.65 -6.64
C PRO A 29 -32.49 31.46 -8.15
N SER A 30 -31.61 32.26 -8.79
CA SER A 30 -31.39 32.19 -10.24
C SER A 30 -30.71 30.89 -10.68
N ASN A 31 -30.02 30.20 -9.76
CA ASN A 31 -29.32 28.95 -10.09
C ASN A 31 -30.27 27.76 -10.31
N ARG A 32 -31.51 27.83 -9.78
CA ARG A 32 -32.55 26.77 -9.90
C ARG A 32 -32.08 25.36 -9.51
N ILE A 33 -31.22 25.26 -8.49
CA ILE A 33 -30.63 23.98 -8.06
C ILE A 33 -31.54 23.32 -7.03
N ASN A 34 -32.06 22.12 -7.34
CA ASN A 34 -32.86 21.35 -6.39
C ASN A 34 -31.94 20.48 -5.50
N PRO A 35 -31.82 20.74 -4.18
CA PRO A 35 -30.97 19.96 -3.30
C PRO A 35 -31.40 18.50 -3.20
N LYS A 36 -32.67 18.16 -3.47
CA LYS A 36 -33.17 16.77 -3.42
C LYS A 36 -32.63 15.92 -4.58
N ASN A 37 -32.24 16.53 -5.70
CA ASN A 37 -31.66 15.82 -6.84
C ASN A 37 -30.20 15.42 -6.55
N HIS A 38 -29.91 14.12 -6.63
CA HIS A 38 -28.57 13.56 -6.36
C HIS A 38 -27.49 14.07 -7.33
N GLU A 39 -27.79 14.10 -8.63
CA GLU A 39 -26.87 14.55 -9.66
C GLU A 39 -26.53 16.03 -9.50
N MET A 40 -27.52 16.86 -9.17
CA MET A 40 -27.30 18.28 -8.86
C MET A 40 -26.40 18.47 -7.64
N ARG A 41 -26.55 17.66 -6.58
CA ARG A 41 -25.63 17.70 -5.43
C ARG A 41 -24.21 17.37 -5.83
N LEU A 42 -23.99 16.36 -6.68
CA LEU A 42 -22.65 16.01 -7.18
C LEU A 42 -22.05 17.15 -8.03
N LYS A 43 -22.86 17.77 -8.91
CA LYS A 43 -22.45 18.92 -9.71
C LYS A 43 -22.05 20.11 -8.84
N VAL A 44 -22.88 20.47 -7.85
CA VAL A 44 -22.56 21.52 -6.87
C VAL A 44 -21.28 21.19 -6.14
N GLN A 45 -21.15 19.98 -5.60
CA GLN A 45 -19.95 19.58 -4.86
C GLN A 45 -18.67 19.72 -5.71
N LYS A 46 -18.67 19.23 -6.95
CA LYS A 46 -17.53 19.36 -7.87
C LYS A 46 -17.22 20.83 -8.17
N SER A 47 -18.23 21.63 -8.50
CA SER A 47 -18.07 23.07 -8.79
C SER A 47 -17.57 23.87 -7.60
N THR A 48 -18.11 23.62 -6.39
CA THR A 48 -17.67 24.27 -5.16
C THR A 48 -16.25 23.90 -4.80
N MET A 49 -15.85 22.64 -4.99
CA MET A 49 -14.46 22.23 -4.76
C MET A 49 -13.52 22.99 -5.69
N LYS A 50 -13.83 23.05 -7.00
CA LYS A 50 -13.03 23.84 -7.95
C LYS A 50 -12.95 25.32 -7.57
N LEU A 51 -14.08 25.93 -7.20
CA LEU A 51 -14.11 27.32 -6.75
C LEU A 51 -13.23 27.54 -5.51
N LEU A 52 -13.36 26.70 -4.49
CA LEU A 52 -12.54 26.77 -3.29
C LEU A 52 -11.04 26.71 -3.61
N PHE A 53 -10.64 25.80 -4.50
CA PHE A 53 -9.24 25.70 -4.93
C PHE A 53 -8.78 26.86 -5.80
N ARG A 54 -9.66 27.52 -6.57
CA ARG A 54 -9.32 28.81 -7.23
C ARG A 54 -8.94 29.86 -6.19
N LEU A 55 -9.72 29.97 -5.11
CA LEU A 55 -9.47 30.93 -4.04
C LEU A 55 -8.17 30.61 -3.29
N LEU A 56 -7.94 29.34 -2.95
CA LEU A 56 -6.71 28.90 -2.31
C LEU A 56 -5.49 29.12 -3.22
N TYR A 57 -5.61 28.82 -4.52
CA TYR A 57 -4.55 29.10 -5.48
C TYR A 57 -4.18 30.58 -5.50
N LEU A 58 -5.16 31.49 -5.54
CA LEU A 58 -4.90 32.94 -5.50
C LEU A 58 -4.15 33.35 -4.23
N LEU A 59 -4.54 32.83 -3.07
CA LEU A 59 -3.87 33.09 -1.79
C LEU A 59 -2.41 32.63 -1.82
N TYR A 60 -2.15 31.42 -2.32
CA TYR A 60 -0.79 30.89 -2.47
C TYR A 60 0.01 31.66 -3.53
N ALA A 61 -0.57 31.97 -4.69
CA ALA A 61 0.11 32.63 -5.79
C ALA A 61 0.51 34.06 -5.43
N GLU A 62 -0.36 34.81 -4.73
CA GLU A 62 -0.04 36.14 -4.21
C GLU A 62 0.98 36.07 -3.06
N GLY A 63 0.84 35.10 -2.14
CA GLY A 63 1.78 34.90 -1.04
C GLY A 63 3.19 34.49 -1.48
N LYS A 64 3.31 33.65 -2.51
CA LYS A 64 4.59 33.21 -3.09
C LYS A 64 5.15 34.19 -4.12
N GLY A 65 4.46 35.30 -4.38
CA GLY A 65 4.91 36.31 -5.35
C GLY A 65 4.81 35.90 -6.82
N CYS A 66 4.07 34.83 -7.14
CA CYS A 66 3.71 34.48 -8.51
C CYS A 66 2.77 35.54 -9.11
N LEU A 67 1.87 36.08 -8.29
CA LEU A 67 1.06 37.26 -8.58
C LEU A 67 1.58 38.43 -7.75
N SER A 68 2.26 39.38 -8.38
CA SER A 68 3.01 40.42 -7.66
C SER A 68 2.09 41.46 -7.02
N LEU A 69 2.04 41.45 -5.68
CA LEU A 69 1.39 42.48 -4.88
C LEU A 69 2.16 43.81 -4.81
N GLN A 70 3.40 43.86 -5.34
CA GLN A 70 4.17 45.12 -5.43
C GLN A 70 3.61 46.08 -6.49
N ASN A 71 2.78 45.57 -7.41
CA ASN A 71 2.15 46.42 -8.40
C ASN A 71 0.88 47.05 -7.83
N ASP A 72 0.89 48.36 -7.61
CA ASP A 72 -0.23 49.11 -7.06
C ASP A 72 -1.55 48.91 -7.81
N ARG A 73 -1.50 48.79 -9.14
CA ARG A 73 -2.70 48.64 -9.97
C ARG A 73 -3.32 47.26 -9.80
N TYR A 74 -2.50 46.20 -9.88
CA TYR A 74 -2.97 44.85 -9.57
C TYR A 74 -3.51 44.77 -8.15
N LEU A 75 -2.72 45.24 -7.16
CA LEU A 75 -3.09 45.24 -5.76
C LEU A 75 -4.46 45.87 -5.54
N ARG A 76 -4.69 47.09 -6.01
CA ARG A 76 -5.92 47.85 -5.69
C ARG A 76 -7.14 47.44 -6.53
N GLN A 77 -6.96 46.95 -7.74
CA GLN A 77 -8.08 46.75 -8.69
C GLN A 77 -8.44 45.29 -8.94
N TYR A 78 -7.48 44.37 -8.80
CA TYR A 78 -7.68 42.97 -9.22
C TYR A 78 -7.34 41.95 -8.14
N SER A 79 -6.43 42.27 -7.19
CA SER A 79 -5.88 41.27 -6.29
C SER A 79 -6.94 40.65 -5.36
N PHE A 80 -6.80 39.34 -5.12
CA PHE A 80 -7.58 38.64 -4.12
C PHE A 80 -7.21 39.12 -2.72
N HIS A 81 -5.95 39.54 -2.53
CA HIS A 81 -5.48 40.25 -1.35
C HIS A 81 -6.38 41.45 -1.01
N HIS A 82 -6.67 42.34 -1.95
CA HIS A 82 -7.55 43.48 -1.67
C HIS A 82 -8.98 43.03 -1.35
N LEU A 83 -9.51 42.05 -2.09
CA LEU A 83 -10.86 41.52 -1.85
C LEU A 83 -11.03 40.97 -0.42
N ARG A 84 -10.04 40.25 0.13
CA ARG A 84 -10.16 39.71 1.49
C ARG A 84 -10.13 40.77 2.58
N TYR A 85 -9.42 41.89 2.40
CA TYR A 85 -9.50 43.03 3.33
C TYR A 85 -10.82 43.76 3.19
N GLU A 86 -11.30 43.97 1.96
CA GLU A 86 -12.60 44.58 1.68
C GLU A 86 -13.75 43.82 2.35
N VAL A 87 -13.71 42.47 2.34
CA VAL A 87 -14.69 41.60 3.01
C VAL A 87 -14.76 41.84 4.52
N VAL A 88 -13.62 42.07 5.17
CA VAL A 88 -13.54 42.34 6.60
C VAL A 88 -14.11 43.72 6.94
N ASP A 89 -13.76 44.73 6.14
CA ASP A 89 -14.11 46.12 6.40
C ASP A 89 -15.59 46.42 6.11
N LYS A 90 -16.10 45.93 4.96
CA LYS A 90 -17.41 46.34 4.47
C LYS A 90 -18.58 45.58 5.08
N LYS A 91 -18.33 44.56 5.92
CA LYS A 91 -19.34 43.66 6.53
C LYS A 91 -20.54 43.46 5.59
N TYR A 92 -20.36 42.63 4.56
CA TYR A 92 -21.39 42.27 3.57
C TYR A 92 -22.62 41.59 4.24
N LYS A 93 -23.42 42.39 4.95
CA LYS A 93 -24.54 41.99 5.80
C LYS A 93 -25.82 42.72 5.37
N LYS A 94 -26.22 42.62 4.08
CA LYS A 94 -27.61 42.65 3.56
C LYS A 94 -27.73 42.90 2.03
N VAL A 95 -28.90 42.47 1.52
CA VAL A 95 -29.52 42.53 0.18
C VAL A 95 -28.90 41.60 -0.88
N LEU A 96 -29.79 40.93 -1.63
CA LEU A 96 -29.53 40.07 -2.79
C LEU A 96 -28.55 40.75 -3.78
N SER A 97 -27.25 40.60 -3.55
CA SER A 97 -26.17 41.11 -4.39
C SER A 97 -25.19 39.98 -4.67
N THR A 98 -24.58 40.06 -5.85
CA THR A 98 -23.54 39.15 -6.37
C THR A 98 -22.29 39.95 -6.79
N THR A 99 -22.07 41.12 -6.19
CA THR A 99 -20.96 42.02 -6.54
C THR A 99 -19.61 41.35 -6.34
N LEU A 100 -19.42 40.62 -5.22
CA LEU A 100 -18.18 39.88 -4.96
C LEU A 100 -17.98 38.77 -5.98
N TRP A 101 -19.06 38.11 -6.40
CA TRP A 101 -19.01 37.06 -7.40
C TRP A 101 -18.50 37.57 -8.74
N PHE A 102 -19.01 38.71 -9.23
CA PHE A 102 -18.54 39.31 -10.48
C PHE A 102 -17.09 39.78 -10.40
N LYS A 103 -16.68 40.41 -9.29
CA LYS A 103 -15.26 40.76 -9.06
C LYS A 103 -14.34 39.54 -9.15
N LEU A 104 -14.75 38.41 -8.55
CA LEU A 104 -14.01 37.16 -8.65
C LEU A 104 -13.98 36.61 -10.08
N LYS A 105 -15.10 36.66 -10.81
CA LYS A 105 -15.14 36.22 -12.22
C LYS A 105 -14.19 37.03 -13.09
N ASP A 106 -14.10 38.35 -12.89
CA ASP A 106 -13.18 39.19 -13.64
C ASP A 106 -11.71 38.87 -13.30
N LEU A 107 -11.41 38.63 -12.01
CA LEU A 107 -10.09 38.12 -11.61
C LEU A 107 -9.80 36.76 -12.25
N PHE A 108 -10.74 35.82 -12.23
CA PHE A 108 -10.58 34.49 -12.83
C PHE A 108 -10.32 34.58 -14.33
N ARG A 109 -11.02 35.47 -15.05
CA ARG A 109 -10.79 35.72 -16.48
C ARG A 109 -9.42 36.32 -16.73
N LEU A 110 -8.97 37.27 -15.91
CA LEU A 110 -7.62 37.82 -15.99
C LEU A 110 -6.55 36.75 -15.75
N ILE A 111 -6.73 35.88 -14.76
CA ILE A 111 -5.81 34.76 -14.52
C ILE A 111 -5.83 33.77 -15.69
N ASN A 112 -7.01 33.39 -16.18
CA ASN A 112 -7.15 32.43 -17.28
C ASN A 112 -6.53 32.94 -18.59
N ASN A 113 -6.91 34.15 -18.99
CA ASN A 113 -6.59 34.68 -20.32
C ASN A 113 -5.33 35.56 -20.34
N GLY A 114 -4.79 35.92 -19.17
CA GLY A 114 -3.66 36.84 -19.03
C GLY A 114 -4.00 38.30 -19.37
N SER A 115 -3.05 39.19 -19.11
CA SER A 115 -3.19 40.65 -19.28
C SER A 115 -3.46 41.10 -20.73
N GLU A 116 -2.98 40.35 -21.73
CA GLU A 116 -3.13 40.72 -23.15
C GLU A 116 -4.58 40.64 -23.63
N SER A 117 -5.32 39.63 -23.15
CA SER A 117 -6.72 39.40 -23.52
C SER A 117 -7.66 40.56 -23.18
N ILE A 118 -7.34 41.30 -22.12
CA ILE A 118 -8.09 42.48 -21.67
C ILE A 118 -7.33 43.79 -21.94
N ARG A 119 -6.36 43.76 -22.86
CA ARG A 119 -5.60 44.92 -23.35
C ARG A 119 -4.82 45.69 -22.27
N ILE A 120 -4.41 45.01 -21.19
CA ILE A 120 -3.53 45.62 -20.19
C ILE A 120 -2.10 45.63 -20.75
N SER A 121 -1.57 46.83 -20.97
CA SER A 121 -0.19 47.01 -21.43
C SER A 121 0.82 46.48 -20.41
N LYS A 122 1.87 45.80 -20.90
CA LYS A 122 3.06 45.39 -20.12
C LYS A 122 3.70 46.53 -19.32
N LYS A 123 3.45 47.80 -19.72
CA LYS A 123 3.92 49.00 -18.99
C LYS A 123 3.23 49.20 -17.63
N PHE A 124 2.04 48.63 -17.41
CA PHE A 124 1.31 48.77 -16.15
C PHE A 124 1.59 47.60 -15.21
N PHE A 125 1.21 46.40 -15.65
CA PHE A 125 1.57 45.13 -15.04
C PHE A 125 1.34 44.02 -16.07
N TYR A 126 1.87 42.84 -15.81
CA TYR A 126 1.68 41.70 -16.69
C TYR A 126 1.41 40.43 -15.89
N ILE A 127 0.25 39.85 -16.14
CA ILE A 127 -0.13 38.51 -15.71
C ILE A 127 -0.13 37.65 -16.95
N HIS A 128 0.66 36.60 -16.90
CA HIS A 128 0.64 35.59 -17.93
C HIS A 128 -0.63 34.72 -17.79
N PRO A 129 -1.21 34.26 -18.92
CA PRO A 129 -2.32 33.31 -18.88
C PRO A 129 -1.96 32.06 -18.07
N TYR A 130 -2.84 31.66 -17.17
CA TYR A 130 -2.79 30.37 -16.51
C TYR A 130 -3.38 29.32 -17.46
N ILE A 131 -2.54 28.40 -17.93
CA ILE A 131 -2.88 27.43 -19.00
C ILE A 131 -3.43 26.11 -18.42
N GLY A 132 -3.83 26.10 -17.14
CA GLY A 132 -4.54 24.97 -16.52
C GLY A 132 -6.06 25.14 -16.55
N TRP A 133 -6.79 24.04 -16.47
CA TRP A 133 -8.24 24.02 -16.66
C TRP A 133 -9.04 24.45 -15.44
N LEU A 134 -8.41 24.70 -14.29
CA LEU A 134 -9.17 25.13 -13.13
C LEU A 134 -9.87 26.47 -13.38
N PHE A 135 -9.24 27.42 -14.07
CA PHE A 135 -9.83 28.73 -14.37
C PHE A 135 -10.54 28.80 -15.74
N ASP A 136 -10.42 27.74 -16.54
CA ASP A 136 -11.01 27.66 -17.89
C ASP A 136 -12.55 27.69 -17.83
N PRO A 137 -13.21 28.68 -18.45
CA PRO A 137 -14.67 28.78 -18.43
C PRO A 137 -15.36 27.63 -19.18
N GLU A 138 -14.79 27.12 -20.27
CA GLU A 138 -15.38 26.05 -21.09
C GLU A 138 -15.41 24.72 -20.35
N ARG A 139 -14.35 24.43 -19.58
CA ARG A 139 -14.23 23.23 -18.73
C ARG A 139 -15.06 23.34 -17.44
N ASN A 140 -15.58 24.52 -17.11
CA ASN A 140 -16.28 24.81 -15.85
C ASN A 140 -17.62 25.54 -16.07
N PRO A 141 -18.53 25.03 -16.93
CA PRO A 141 -19.72 25.76 -17.35
C PRO A 141 -20.64 26.13 -16.19
N ASN A 142 -20.76 25.26 -15.18
CA ASN A 142 -21.56 25.54 -13.98
C ASN A 142 -21.09 26.79 -13.23
N LEU A 143 -19.78 27.05 -13.16
CA LEU A 143 -19.24 28.24 -12.49
C LEU A 143 -19.39 29.50 -13.36
N GLU A 144 -19.68 29.36 -14.65
CA GLU A 144 -20.02 30.49 -15.50
C GLU A 144 -21.50 30.86 -15.40
N THR A 145 -22.37 29.86 -15.26
CA THR A 145 -23.83 30.04 -15.22
C THR A 145 -24.41 30.27 -13.84
N TRP A 146 -23.79 29.72 -12.78
CA TRP A 146 -24.26 29.88 -11.41
C TRP A 146 -23.64 31.08 -10.72
N GLU A 147 -24.30 31.55 -9.68
CA GLU A 147 -23.90 32.68 -8.86
C GLU A 147 -23.97 32.34 -7.36
N ILE A 148 -23.22 33.09 -6.55
CA ILE A 148 -23.25 33.00 -5.10
C ILE A 148 -23.53 34.39 -4.53
N GLY A 149 -24.54 34.49 -3.67
CA GLY A 149 -24.85 35.74 -2.98
C GLY A 149 -23.72 36.20 -2.05
N ASP A 150 -23.49 37.52 -2.01
CA ASP A 150 -22.34 38.14 -1.35
C ASP A 150 -22.19 37.74 0.12
N SER A 151 -23.28 37.49 0.86
CA SER A 151 -23.21 37.07 2.26
C SER A 151 -22.54 35.71 2.47
N TYR A 152 -22.80 34.75 1.58
CA TYR A 152 -22.20 33.42 1.67
C TYR A 152 -20.77 33.44 1.17
N LEU A 153 -20.51 34.21 0.12
CA LEU A 153 -19.19 34.36 -0.47
C LEU A 153 -18.25 35.12 0.47
N SER A 154 -18.71 36.17 1.13
CA SER A 154 -17.93 36.92 2.12
C SER A 154 -17.54 36.06 3.32
N ASP A 155 -18.48 35.26 3.85
CA ASP A 155 -18.19 34.33 4.94
C ASP A 155 -17.10 33.33 4.53
N ALA A 156 -17.22 32.75 3.33
CA ALA A 156 -16.25 31.81 2.81
C ALA A 156 -14.86 32.43 2.61
N ILE A 157 -14.79 33.64 2.04
CA ILE A 157 -13.53 34.39 1.88
C ILE A 157 -12.90 34.69 3.24
N ASP A 158 -13.69 35.11 4.23
CA ASP A 158 -13.17 35.44 5.56
C ASP A 158 -12.55 34.21 6.24
N TYR A 159 -13.23 33.05 6.19
CA TYR A 159 -12.73 31.80 6.79
C TYR A 159 -11.36 31.40 6.24
N ILE A 160 -11.15 31.46 4.92
CA ILE A 160 -9.85 31.11 4.33
C ILE A 160 -8.81 32.24 4.48
N SER A 161 -9.21 33.44 4.88
CA SER A 161 -8.33 34.61 4.96
C SER A 161 -7.75 34.85 6.35
N ARG A 162 -8.52 34.57 7.41
CA ARG A 162 -8.12 34.84 8.79
C ARG A 162 -8.28 33.63 9.68
N ASN A 163 -7.46 33.58 10.74
CA ASN A 163 -7.55 32.59 11.79
C ASN A 163 -7.66 33.27 13.16
N TRP A 164 -8.38 32.64 14.09
CA TRP A 164 -8.46 33.14 15.46
C TRP A 164 -7.17 32.80 16.21
N ASP A 165 -6.41 33.82 16.62
CA ASP A 165 -5.25 33.64 17.47
C ASP A 165 -5.67 33.66 18.95
N LYS A 166 -5.49 32.53 19.63
CA LYS A 166 -5.86 32.37 21.04
C LYS A 166 -5.02 33.23 21.98
N ASN A 167 -3.78 33.57 21.60
CA ASN A 167 -2.85 34.30 22.46
C ASN A 167 -3.20 35.78 22.55
N ILE A 168 -3.56 36.38 21.40
CA ILE A 168 -3.91 37.80 21.33
C ILE A 168 -5.43 38.04 21.28
N GLN A 169 -6.24 36.97 21.24
CA GLN A 169 -7.71 37.02 21.21
C GLN A 169 -8.28 37.83 20.04
N GLU A 170 -7.65 37.75 18.88
CA GLU A 170 -8.05 38.47 17.67
C GLU A 170 -7.96 37.58 16.42
N TYR A 171 -8.69 37.97 15.37
CA TYR A 171 -8.56 37.36 14.05
C TYR A 171 -7.36 37.94 13.31
N VAL A 172 -6.38 37.09 13.03
CA VAL A 172 -5.16 37.44 12.29
C VAL A 172 -5.24 36.89 10.88
N PHE A 173 -4.78 37.66 9.91
CA PHE A 173 -4.67 37.20 8.54
C PHE A 173 -3.67 36.05 8.41
N ILE A 174 -4.07 35.00 7.68
CA ILE A 174 -3.20 33.88 7.36
C ILE A 174 -2.19 34.31 6.31
N ASP A 175 -0.91 34.06 6.59
CA ASP A 175 0.18 34.20 5.65
C ASP A 175 0.40 32.88 4.90
N TYR A 176 -0.02 32.86 3.63
CA TYR A 176 0.12 31.68 2.77
C TYR A 176 1.53 31.53 2.18
N SER A 177 2.42 32.52 2.35
CA SER A 177 3.80 32.45 1.86
C SER A 177 4.65 31.44 2.64
N ILE A 178 4.34 31.20 3.91
CA ILE A 178 5.07 30.28 4.80
C ILE A 178 4.53 28.85 4.79
N LEU A 179 3.36 28.62 4.21
CA LEU A 179 2.76 27.29 4.16
C LEU A 179 3.43 26.42 3.10
N ASN A 180 3.61 25.13 3.43
CA ASN A 180 4.10 24.15 2.48
C ASN A 180 3.04 23.93 1.39
N ILE A 181 3.44 23.87 0.13
CA ILE A 181 2.53 23.62 -0.99
C ILE A 181 1.84 22.24 -0.91
N ARG A 182 2.49 21.26 -0.28
CA ARG A 182 1.91 19.93 0.00
C ARG A 182 0.67 20.01 0.87
N PHE A 183 0.54 21.06 1.69
CA PHE A 183 -0.62 21.29 2.53
C PHE A 183 -1.91 21.41 1.69
N LEU A 184 -1.83 21.99 0.48
CA LEU A 184 -2.96 22.10 -0.45
C LEU A 184 -3.51 20.72 -0.83
N GLY A 185 -2.63 19.76 -1.09
CA GLY A 185 -3.01 18.37 -1.33
C GLY A 185 -3.66 17.73 -0.10
N SER A 186 -3.12 17.99 1.08
CA SER A 186 -3.70 17.47 2.33
C SER A 186 -5.10 18.04 2.63
N ILE A 187 -5.37 19.29 2.21
CA ILE A 187 -6.71 19.89 2.27
C ILE A 187 -7.63 19.10 1.35
N TYR A 188 -7.25 18.91 0.08
CA TYR A 188 -8.07 18.19 -0.90
C TYR A 188 -8.48 16.80 -0.42
N GLU A 189 -7.51 15.98 -0.01
CA GLU A 189 -7.75 14.63 0.49
C GLU A 189 -8.70 14.62 1.70
N SER A 190 -8.55 15.60 2.60
CA SER A 190 -9.44 15.71 3.77
C SER A 190 -10.88 16.06 3.40
N LEU A 191 -11.09 16.79 2.29
CA LEU A 191 -12.41 17.24 1.85
C LEU A 191 -13.17 16.19 1.02
N LEU A 192 -12.47 15.25 0.39
CA LEU A 192 -13.07 14.19 -0.43
C LEU A 192 -14.04 13.28 0.34
N GLU A 193 -13.82 13.10 1.65
CA GLU A 193 -14.67 12.29 2.53
C GLU A 193 -16.09 12.84 2.73
N TYR A 194 -16.27 14.14 2.53
CA TYR A 194 -17.53 14.79 2.84
C TYR A 194 -18.46 14.71 1.64
N LYS A 195 -19.71 14.29 1.84
CA LYS A 195 -20.78 14.35 0.84
C LYS A 195 -21.89 15.29 1.29
N ILE A 196 -22.53 15.92 0.32
CA ILE A 196 -23.72 16.74 0.54
C ILE A 196 -24.91 15.81 0.81
N LYS A 197 -25.48 15.89 2.00
CA LYS A 197 -26.68 15.16 2.44
C LYS A 197 -27.77 16.14 2.86
N ILE A 198 -29.02 15.65 2.91
CA ILE A 198 -30.16 16.38 3.46
C ILE A 198 -30.54 15.75 4.78
N ALA A 199 -30.68 16.57 5.82
CA ALA A 199 -31.10 16.14 7.13
C ALA A 199 -32.57 15.73 7.11
N LYS A 200 -32.89 14.48 7.49
CA LYS A 200 -34.29 14.01 7.59
C LYS A 200 -34.99 14.50 8.87
N GLN A 201 -34.20 14.88 9.87
CA GLN A 201 -34.62 15.37 11.18
C GLN A 201 -33.51 16.27 11.73
N ASP A 202 -33.71 16.91 12.88
CA ASP A 202 -32.68 17.73 13.50
C ASP A 202 -31.46 16.88 13.88
N MET A 203 -30.27 17.30 13.47
CA MET A 203 -29.01 16.61 13.72
C MET A 203 -28.00 17.54 14.42
N ALA A 204 -27.10 16.93 15.17
CA ALA A 204 -25.97 17.61 15.79
C ALA A 204 -24.66 16.87 15.54
N LEU A 205 -23.57 17.62 15.47
CA LEU A 205 -22.23 17.09 15.24
C LEU A 205 -21.63 16.54 16.55
N LYS A 206 -21.24 15.26 16.53
CA LYS A 206 -20.58 14.58 17.64
C LYS A 206 -19.07 14.46 17.38
N GLY A 207 -18.30 15.04 18.30
CA GLY A 207 -16.83 14.98 18.33
C GLY A 207 -16.18 15.95 17.34
N LYS A 208 -15.20 16.73 17.82
CA LYS A 208 -14.52 17.75 16.99
C LYS A 208 -13.65 17.14 15.88
N THR A 209 -13.01 16.02 16.15
CA THR A 209 -12.07 15.34 15.23
C THR A 209 -12.77 14.38 14.26
N ASN A 210 -13.70 13.56 14.74
CA ASN A 210 -14.38 12.57 13.89
C ASN A 210 -15.61 13.13 13.15
N LYS A 211 -16.13 14.29 13.53
CA LYS A 211 -17.24 15.01 12.87
C LYS A 211 -18.41 14.10 12.44
N ILE A 212 -18.96 13.34 13.39
CA ILE A 212 -20.03 12.38 13.11
C ILE A 212 -21.38 13.05 13.38
N TRP A 213 -22.22 13.17 12.36
CA TRP A 213 -23.59 13.68 12.52
C TRP A 213 -24.48 12.61 13.15
N VAL A 214 -25.18 12.98 14.22
CA VAL A 214 -26.15 12.11 14.92
C VAL A 214 -27.48 12.84 15.10
N PRO A 215 -28.62 12.12 15.18
CA PRO A 215 -29.90 12.71 15.56
C PRO A 215 -29.79 13.53 16.85
N PHE A 216 -30.39 14.72 16.89
CA PHE A 216 -30.29 15.61 18.05
C PHE A 216 -30.84 14.96 19.34
N ASN A 217 -31.89 14.15 19.22
CA ASN A 217 -32.44 13.38 20.32
C ASN A 217 -31.43 12.38 20.90
N GLU A 218 -30.62 11.73 20.06
CA GLU A 218 -29.55 10.83 20.50
C GLU A 218 -28.37 11.61 21.08
N PHE A 219 -28.02 12.75 20.48
CA PHE A 219 -26.99 13.65 20.99
C PHE A 219 -27.27 14.06 22.45
N ASN A 220 -28.51 14.43 22.75
CA ASN A 220 -28.94 14.79 24.10
C ASN A 220 -29.00 13.59 25.06
N LYS A 221 -29.38 12.39 24.61
CA LYS A 221 -29.36 11.17 25.46
C LYS A 221 -27.96 10.83 25.98
N ILE A 222 -26.92 11.12 25.19
CA ILE A 222 -25.53 10.80 25.53
C ILE A 222 -24.92 11.85 26.48
N ARG A 223 -25.49 13.05 26.55
CA ARG A 223 -24.98 14.14 27.41
C ARG A 223 -25.71 14.18 28.75
N LYS A 224 -24.96 14.48 29.82
CA LYS A 224 -25.52 14.68 31.16
C LYS A 224 -26.40 15.93 31.30
N LYS A 225 -26.35 16.88 30.34
CA LYS A 225 -27.12 18.13 30.33
C LYS A 225 -27.86 18.27 29.01
N LYS A 226 -29.20 18.43 29.06
CA LYS A 226 -30.04 18.70 27.88
C LYS A 226 -29.73 20.10 27.36
N LEU A 227 -29.41 20.19 26.08
CA LEU A 227 -29.27 21.46 25.35
C LEU A 227 -30.45 21.61 24.40
N ASN A 228 -30.77 22.87 24.06
CA ASN A 228 -31.60 23.20 22.90
C ASN A 228 -30.71 23.27 21.66
N LEU A 229 -31.26 22.96 20.48
CA LEU A 229 -30.48 22.90 19.23
C LEU A 229 -29.78 24.23 18.93
N ASP A 230 -30.46 25.35 19.19
CA ASP A 230 -29.95 26.70 18.95
C ASP A 230 -28.80 27.12 19.87
N GLN A 231 -28.52 26.34 20.94
CA GLN A 231 -27.37 26.55 21.81
C GLN A 231 -26.07 25.94 21.25
N LEU A 232 -26.15 25.12 20.21
CA LEU A 232 -24.98 24.58 19.52
C LEU A 232 -24.40 25.60 18.53
N ASP A 233 -23.12 25.47 18.19
CA ASP A 233 -22.53 26.26 17.09
C ASP A 233 -23.30 26.01 15.77
N ALA A 234 -23.42 27.03 14.92
CA ALA A 234 -24.15 26.92 13.65
C ALA A 234 -23.52 25.89 12.68
N PHE A 235 -22.23 25.57 12.82
CA PHE A 235 -21.56 24.50 12.08
C PHE A 235 -21.78 23.11 12.69
N ASP A 236 -22.18 23.05 13.97
CA ASP A 236 -22.38 21.82 14.72
C ASP A 236 -23.86 21.39 14.81
N ARG A 237 -24.76 22.11 14.13
CA ARG A 237 -26.19 21.81 14.05
C ARG A 237 -26.72 21.89 12.62
N VAL A 238 -27.78 21.13 12.35
CA VAL A 238 -28.56 21.21 11.10
C VAL A 238 -30.02 20.85 11.40
N ARG A 239 -30.97 21.62 10.85
CA ARG A 239 -32.41 21.37 11.01
C ARG A 239 -32.93 20.40 9.96
N ALA A 240 -34.06 19.77 10.24
CA ALA A 240 -34.74 18.93 9.25
C ALA A 240 -34.98 19.69 7.92
N GLY A 241 -34.62 19.06 6.80
CA GLY A 241 -34.73 19.62 5.45
C GLY A 241 -33.51 20.41 4.98
N GLU A 242 -32.60 20.79 5.88
CA GLU A 242 -31.37 21.51 5.51
C GLU A 242 -30.27 20.57 4.99
N ILE A 243 -29.32 21.16 4.26
CA ILE A 243 -28.14 20.44 3.76
C ILE A 243 -27.04 20.40 4.81
N TYR A 244 -26.25 19.33 4.81
CA TYR A 244 -25.05 19.21 5.61
C TYR A 244 -23.98 18.35 4.94
N LEU A 245 -22.74 18.48 5.41
CA LEU A 245 -21.60 17.70 4.95
C LEU A 245 -21.38 16.50 5.87
N ALA A 246 -21.66 15.29 5.37
CA ALA A 246 -21.48 14.05 6.12
C ALA A 246 -20.21 13.33 5.66
N LYS A 247 -19.41 12.82 6.61
CA LYS A 247 -18.34 11.87 6.28
C LYS A 247 -18.94 10.50 5.94
N GLU A 248 -18.62 9.97 4.77
CA GLU A 248 -18.91 8.57 4.45
C GLU A 248 -17.69 7.70 4.82
N ARG A 249 -17.84 6.85 5.86
CA ARG A 249 -16.77 5.96 6.35
C ARG A 249 -16.24 4.99 5.30
N GLU A 250 -17.03 4.73 4.25
CA GLU A 250 -16.70 3.79 3.19
C GLU A 250 -15.79 4.40 2.11
N ASP A 251 -15.66 5.74 2.04
CA ASP A 251 -15.10 6.38 0.85
C ASP A 251 -13.57 6.40 0.73
N ARG A 252 -12.83 6.47 1.85
CA ARG A 252 -11.36 6.30 1.77
C ARG A 252 -10.96 4.89 1.32
N LYS A 253 -11.77 3.89 1.70
CA LYS A 253 -11.58 2.51 1.22
C LYS A 253 -12.08 2.34 -0.22
N SER A 254 -13.14 3.08 -0.60
CA SER A 254 -13.74 3.01 -1.93
C SER A 254 -13.01 3.84 -2.98
N SER A 255 -12.19 4.83 -2.64
CA SER A 255 -11.36 5.58 -3.60
C SER A 255 -9.88 5.16 -3.57
N GLY A 256 -9.42 4.56 -2.46
CA GLY A 256 -8.01 4.21 -2.25
C GLY A 256 -7.08 5.42 -2.10
N SER A 257 -7.64 6.64 -2.00
CA SER A 257 -6.89 7.91 -1.92
C SER A 257 -6.51 8.20 -0.47
N PHE A 258 -5.21 8.09 -0.16
CA PHE A 258 -4.67 8.44 1.14
C PHE A 258 -3.49 9.39 0.97
N TYR A 259 -3.52 10.52 1.70
CA TYR A 259 -2.37 11.40 1.78
C TYR A 259 -1.16 10.65 2.33
N THR A 260 -0.05 10.69 1.59
CA THR A 260 1.20 10.03 1.99
C THR A 260 2.04 10.98 2.87
N PRO A 261 2.38 10.59 4.10
CA PRO A 261 3.25 11.37 4.99
C PRO A 261 4.64 11.64 4.43
N ASP A 262 5.23 12.79 4.79
CA ASP A 262 6.54 13.23 4.28
C ASP A 262 7.68 12.25 4.59
N ASN A 263 7.66 11.60 5.75
CA ASN A 263 8.68 10.59 6.09
C ASN A 263 8.63 9.40 5.13
N ILE A 264 7.44 8.96 4.72
CA ILE A 264 7.26 7.88 3.72
C ILE A 264 7.72 8.36 2.35
N VAL A 265 7.30 9.56 1.91
CA VAL A 265 7.71 10.14 0.63
C VAL A 265 9.24 10.19 0.52
N ASN A 266 9.90 10.72 1.56
CA ASN A 266 11.35 10.81 1.63
C ASN A 266 12.06 9.45 1.56
N ILE A 267 11.51 8.41 2.21
CA ILE A 267 12.08 7.07 2.14
C ILE A 267 12.01 6.51 0.70
N ILE A 268 10.88 6.68 0.02
CA ILE A 268 10.70 6.20 -1.35
C ILE A 268 11.64 6.92 -2.32
N ILE A 269 11.79 8.25 -2.19
CA ILE A 269 12.74 9.04 -2.97
C ILE A 269 14.18 8.56 -2.76
N ARG A 270 14.60 8.33 -1.51
CA ARG A 270 15.93 7.80 -1.18
C ARG A 270 16.16 6.37 -1.70
N ASN A 271 15.12 5.55 -1.76
CA ASN A 271 15.23 4.15 -2.19
C ASN A 271 15.28 3.98 -3.72
N ALA A 272 14.63 4.88 -4.47
CA ALA A 272 14.50 4.78 -5.92
C ALA A 272 15.19 5.90 -6.70
N LEU A 273 14.94 7.17 -6.37
CA LEU A 273 15.43 8.31 -7.16
C LEU A 273 16.91 8.60 -6.89
N GLU A 274 17.32 8.62 -5.62
CA GLU A 274 18.70 8.93 -5.24
C GLU A 274 19.74 7.98 -5.90
N PRO A 275 19.59 6.65 -5.84
CA PRO A 275 20.53 5.74 -6.50
C PRO A 275 20.52 5.87 -8.03
N MET A 276 19.39 6.25 -8.63
CA MET A 276 19.31 6.51 -10.07
C MET A 276 20.09 7.78 -10.45
N VAL A 277 19.96 8.85 -9.67
CA VAL A 277 20.75 10.08 -9.86
C VAL A 277 22.25 9.77 -9.75
N GLN A 278 22.65 9.03 -8.71
CA GLN A 278 24.05 8.63 -8.54
C GLN A 278 24.56 7.82 -9.75
N LYS A 279 23.77 6.85 -10.21
CA LYS A 279 24.10 6.05 -11.41
C LYS A 279 24.30 6.93 -12.64
N LYS A 280 23.36 7.85 -12.93
CA LYS A 280 23.43 8.75 -14.09
C LYS A 280 24.64 9.68 -14.03
N LEU A 281 24.96 10.22 -12.86
CA LEU A 281 26.15 11.05 -12.65
C LEU A 281 27.44 10.25 -12.86
N ILE A 282 27.53 9.01 -12.36
CA ILE A 282 28.69 8.13 -12.57
C ILE A 282 28.85 7.80 -14.06
N GLU A 283 27.77 7.45 -14.75
CA GLU A 283 27.77 7.18 -16.19
C GLU A 283 28.25 8.40 -16.99
N ALA A 284 27.73 9.59 -16.67
CA ALA A 284 28.12 10.85 -17.32
C ALA A 284 29.59 11.19 -17.09
N LYS A 285 30.12 11.01 -15.87
CA LYS A 285 31.55 11.22 -15.58
C LYS A 285 32.45 10.28 -16.40
N LYS A 286 32.07 9.01 -16.54
CA LYS A 286 32.84 8.00 -17.31
C LYS A 286 32.99 8.35 -18.78
N ILE A 287 31.98 8.97 -19.37
CA ILE A 287 31.98 9.37 -20.79
C ILE A 287 32.25 10.87 -20.97
N ASN A 288 32.72 11.54 -19.92
CA ASN A 288 33.00 12.97 -19.87
C ASN A 288 31.84 13.89 -20.32
N GLN A 289 30.59 13.49 -20.11
CA GLN A 289 29.42 14.31 -20.39
C GLN A 289 29.23 15.42 -19.34
N ASN A 290 28.47 16.44 -19.73
CA ASN A 290 27.81 17.41 -18.85
C ASN A 290 26.87 16.70 -17.84
N LEU A 291 27.03 17.01 -16.56
CA LEU A 291 26.28 16.43 -15.44
C LEU A 291 24.87 17.04 -15.31
N VAL A 292 24.69 18.31 -15.68
CA VAL A 292 23.36 18.96 -15.79
C VAL A 292 22.48 18.18 -16.76
N ASP A 293 23.00 17.84 -17.94
CA ASP A 293 22.28 17.05 -18.95
C ASP A 293 21.95 15.64 -18.44
N ALA A 294 22.85 15.04 -17.65
CA ALA A 294 22.62 13.73 -17.05
C ALA A 294 21.42 13.76 -16.08
N ILE A 295 21.28 14.82 -15.29
CA ILE A 295 20.15 14.99 -14.38
C ILE A 295 18.85 15.29 -15.13
N LEU A 296 18.86 16.19 -16.11
CA LEU A 296 17.69 16.53 -16.93
C LEU A 296 17.20 15.37 -17.81
N SER A 297 18.06 14.37 -18.03
CA SER A 297 17.67 13.13 -18.73
C SER A 297 16.78 12.19 -17.90
N ILE A 298 16.70 12.37 -16.58
CA ILE A 298 16.02 11.44 -15.68
C ILE A 298 14.50 11.58 -15.81
N LYS A 299 13.81 10.48 -16.15
CA LYS A 299 12.33 10.47 -16.22
C LYS A 299 11.73 9.80 -14.99
N VAL A 300 10.99 10.56 -14.19
CA VAL A 300 10.33 10.15 -12.95
C VAL A 300 8.82 10.14 -13.14
N LEU A 301 8.18 9.00 -12.89
CA LEU A 301 6.74 8.81 -12.98
C LEU A 301 6.13 8.50 -11.61
N ASP A 302 4.98 9.11 -11.34
CA ASP A 302 3.98 8.57 -10.43
C ASP A 302 2.68 8.32 -11.21
N ASN A 303 2.30 7.05 -11.36
CA ASN A 303 1.14 6.62 -12.15
C ASN A 303 -0.16 6.50 -11.32
N ALA A 304 -0.13 6.89 -10.05
CA ALA A 304 -1.30 7.07 -9.20
C ALA A 304 -1.04 8.28 -8.30
N MET A 305 -0.72 9.42 -8.93
CA MET A 305 -0.04 10.52 -8.25
C MET A 305 -0.89 11.24 -7.18
N GLY A 306 -2.21 11.08 -7.22
CA GLY A 306 -3.13 11.90 -6.44
C GLY A 306 -2.85 13.37 -6.69
N THR A 307 -2.72 14.15 -5.62
CA THR A 307 -2.36 15.57 -5.72
C THR A 307 -0.87 15.81 -5.97
N GLY A 308 -0.03 14.79 -6.19
CA GLY A 308 1.37 14.93 -6.64
C GLY A 308 2.45 14.98 -5.55
N CYS A 309 2.19 14.51 -4.33
CA CYS A 309 3.15 14.65 -3.22
C CYS A 309 4.56 14.08 -3.50
N PHE A 310 4.65 12.94 -4.20
CA PHE A 310 5.90 12.34 -4.62
C PHE A 310 6.62 13.15 -5.69
N LEU A 311 5.86 13.71 -6.63
CA LEU A 311 6.41 14.54 -7.71
C LEU A 311 7.05 15.81 -7.15
N PHE A 312 6.44 16.41 -6.11
CA PHE A 312 6.98 17.61 -5.48
C PHE A 312 8.31 17.34 -4.77
N GLU A 313 8.40 16.24 -4.01
CA GLU A 313 9.66 15.87 -3.36
C GLU A 313 10.74 15.46 -4.40
N ALA A 314 10.34 14.83 -5.50
CA ALA A 314 11.25 14.55 -6.61
C ALA A 314 11.80 15.84 -7.24
N VAL A 315 10.95 16.89 -7.42
CA VAL A 315 11.40 18.21 -7.90
C VAL A 315 12.43 18.82 -6.96
N GLU A 316 12.14 18.87 -5.66
CA GLU A 316 13.05 19.45 -4.67
C GLU A 316 14.38 18.69 -4.61
N TYR A 317 14.33 17.36 -4.60
CA TYR A 317 15.54 16.52 -4.60
C TYR A 317 16.39 16.72 -5.87
N LEU A 318 15.76 16.65 -7.04
CA LEU A 318 16.46 16.82 -8.31
C LEU A 318 17.00 18.23 -8.51
N THR A 319 16.28 19.26 -8.06
CA THR A 319 16.74 20.65 -8.12
C THR A 319 18.03 20.84 -7.33
N LYS A 320 18.08 20.30 -6.10
CA LYS A 320 19.30 20.31 -5.28
C LYS A 320 20.46 19.61 -6.00
N LYS A 321 20.20 18.48 -6.66
CA LYS A 321 21.21 17.74 -7.42
C LYS A 321 21.64 18.45 -8.70
N LEU A 322 20.72 19.11 -9.39
CA LEU A 322 20.99 19.91 -10.59
C LEU A 322 21.95 21.06 -10.28
N TYR A 323 21.75 21.73 -9.14
CA TYR A 323 22.68 22.75 -8.65
C TYR A 323 24.07 22.20 -8.37
N GLN A 324 24.15 21.05 -7.68
CA GLN A 324 25.43 20.41 -7.38
C GLN A 324 26.17 20.05 -8.68
N ALA A 325 25.45 19.52 -9.67
CA ALA A 325 26.00 19.21 -10.99
C ALA A 325 26.47 20.46 -11.74
N LEU A 326 25.66 21.53 -11.77
CA LEU A 326 26.00 22.78 -12.44
C LEU A 326 27.31 23.37 -11.88
N GLN A 327 27.49 23.37 -10.56
CA GLN A 327 28.71 23.87 -9.93
C GLN A 327 29.94 23.03 -10.29
N GLU A 328 29.78 21.72 -10.43
CA GLU A 328 30.86 20.82 -10.84
C GLU A 328 31.22 20.99 -12.34
N ASP A 329 30.21 21.15 -13.20
CA ASP A 329 30.42 21.38 -14.63
C ASP A 329 31.06 22.75 -14.92
N ILE A 330 30.70 23.80 -14.18
CA ILE A 330 31.35 25.12 -14.25
C ILE A 330 32.83 25.00 -13.85
N LYS A 331 33.12 24.35 -12.71
CA LYS A 331 34.51 24.16 -12.24
C LYS A 331 35.37 23.36 -13.20
N SER A 332 34.78 22.41 -13.92
CA SER A 332 35.48 21.59 -14.91
C SER A 332 35.52 22.22 -16.30
N GLY A 333 34.98 23.43 -16.49
CA GLY A 333 34.98 24.13 -17.78
C GLY A 333 34.07 23.52 -18.85
N LYS A 334 33.18 22.59 -18.47
CA LYS A 334 32.28 21.88 -19.39
C LYS A 334 31.11 22.73 -19.87
N ILE A 335 30.73 23.75 -19.10
CA ILE A 335 29.63 24.66 -19.42
C ILE A 335 30.18 26.07 -19.51
N SER A 336 30.07 26.68 -20.70
CA SER A 336 30.35 28.09 -20.93
C SER A 336 29.10 28.98 -20.82
N LYS A 337 27.89 28.40 -20.87
CA LYS A 337 26.62 29.11 -20.83
C LYS A 337 25.62 28.45 -19.88
N ILE A 338 25.21 29.21 -18.87
CA ILE A 338 24.25 28.79 -17.85
C ILE A 338 22.83 29.02 -18.39
N ASN A 339 21.99 27.98 -18.43
CA ASN A 339 20.61 28.07 -18.93
C ASN A 339 19.59 28.51 -17.85
N PHE A 340 19.98 28.46 -16.57
CA PHE A 340 19.16 28.89 -15.43
C PHE A 340 20.04 29.53 -14.35
N HIS A 341 19.67 30.70 -13.86
CA HIS A 341 20.45 31.50 -12.90
C HIS A 341 19.86 31.51 -11.49
N THR A 342 18.60 31.11 -11.34
CA THR A 342 17.87 31.10 -10.06
C THR A 342 17.31 29.73 -9.73
N ILE A 343 17.01 29.50 -8.43
CA ILE A 343 16.49 28.20 -7.98
C ILE A 343 15.15 27.87 -8.59
N ASN A 344 14.36 28.90 -8.87
CA ASN A 344 13.07 28.83 -9.52
C ASN A 344 13.22 28.37 -10.98
N GLU A 345 14.16 28.95 -11.73
CA GLU A 345 14.47 28.49 -13.09
C GLU A 345 15.01 27.05 -13.11
N ALA A 346 15.79 26.63 -12.10
CA ALA A 346 16.23 25.24 -11.98
C ALA A 346 15.06 24.27 -11.73
N LYS A 347 14.07 24.68 -10.91
CA LYS A 347 12.84 23.90 -10.70
C LYS A 347 12.03 23.79 -11.98
N GLU A 348 11.91 24.87 -12.76
CA GLU A 348 11.27 24.84 -14.07
C GLU A 348 11.93 23.84 -15.00
N GLU A 349 13.27 23.79 -15.05
CA GLU A 349 14.02 22.82 -15.85
C GLU A 349 13.70 21.38 -15.43
N ILE A 350 13.70 21.09 -14.12
CA ILE A 350 13.34 19.76 -13.61
C ILE A 350 11.90 19.39 -13.95
N ILE A 351 10.94 20.28 -13.70
CA ILE A 351 9.52 20.06 -14.01
C ILE A 351 9.33 19.81 -15.51
N SER A 352 10.01 20.60 -16.34
CA SER A 352 9.86 20.55 -17.81
C SER A 352 10.50 19.33 -18.45
N HIS A 353 11.45 18.65 -17.79
CA HIS A 353 12.19 17.54 -18.38
C HIS A 353 11.97 16.20 -17.67
N CYS A 354 11.76 16.22 -16.35
CA CYS A 354 11.92 15.03 -15.51
C CYS A 354 10.63 14.46 -14.94
N ILE A 355 9.58 15.28 -14.76
CA ILE A 355 8.44 14.92 -13.90
C ILE A 355 7.22 14.52 -14.73
N TYR A 356 6.63 13.36 -14.42
CA TYR A 356 5.47 12.80 -15.09
C TYR A 356 4.48 12.24 -14.06
N GLY A 357 3.20 12.38 -14.34
CA GLY A 357 2.13 12.05 -13.41
C GLY A 357 0.86 11.61 -14.13
N VAL A 358 0.22 10.55 -13.63
CA VAL A 358 -1.10 10.10 -14.10
C VAL A 358 -2.00 9.88 -12.91
N ASP A 359 -3.23 10.36 -13.00
CA ASP A 359 -4.28 10.05 -12.03
C ASP A 359 -5.65 9.92 -12.73
N LEU A 360 -6.54 9.11 -12.15
CA LEU A 360 -7.88 8.92 -12.66
C LEU A 360 -8.76 10.16 -12.42
N ASN A 361 -8.51 10.87 -11.32
CA ASN A 361 -9.30 12.00 -10.87
C ASN A 361 -8.78 13.31 -11.46
N ASP A 362 -9.51 13.85 -12.44
CA ASP A 362 -9.27 15.16 -13.08
C ASP A 362 -8.92 16.28 -12.08
N LEU A 363 -9.63 16.37 -10.96
CA LEU A 363 -9.36 17.43 -9.99
C LEU A 363 -8.01 17.23 -9.28
N ALA A 364 -7.61 16.00 -8.99
CA ALA A 364 -6.28 15.73 -8.42
C ALA A 364 -5.16 16.09 -9.41
N VAL A 365 -5.36 15.79 -10.70
CA VAL A 365 -4.48 16.20 -11.81
C VAL A 365 -4.30 17.70 -11.86
N GLU A 366 -5.40 18.45 -11.87
CA GLU A 366 -5.36 19.92 -11.92
C GLU A 366 -4.69 20.52 -10.68
N LEU A 367 -4.95 19.97 -9.49
CA LEU A 367 -4.27 20.42 -8.26
C LEU A 367 -2.78 20.12 -8.27
N SER A 368 -2.36 18.98 -8.84
CA SER A 368 -0.95 18.66 -9.02
C SER A 368 -0.27 19.66 -9.95
N LYS A 369 -0.87 19.96 -11.11
CA LYS A 369 -0.37 20.98 -12.04
C LYS A 369 -0.22 22.34 -11.36
N MET A 370 -1.22 22.77 -10.59
CA MET A 370 -1.19 24.02 -9.83
C MET A 370 -0.06 24.07 -8.82
N ALA A 371 0.09 23.01 -8.04
CA ALA A 371 1.13 22.94 -7.03
C ALA A 371 2.53 22.94 -7.67
N LEU A 372 2.74 22.25 -8.80
CA LEU A 372 4.01 22.30 -9.55
C LEU A 372 4.32 23.71 -10.05
N TRP A 373 3.30 24.43 -10.54
CA TRP A 373 3.43 25.85 -10.91
C TRP A 373 3.86 26.72 -9.73
N LEU A 374 3.20 26.54 -8.57
CA LEU A 374 3.51 27.28 -7.36
C LEU A 374 4.90 26.91 -6.80
N ILE A 375 5.34 25.66 -6.93
CA ILE A 375 6.68 25.19 -6.54
C ILE A 375 7.77 25.86 -7.37
N ALA A 376 7.55 25.99 -8.67
CA ALA A 376 8.47 26.65 -9.58
C ALA A 376 8.63 28.14 -9.23
N GLU A 377 7.64 28.77 -8.60
CA GLU A 377 7.60 30.22 -8.32
C GLU A 377 7.98 31.05 -9.57
N SER A 378 7.55 30.55 -10.73
CA SER A 378 7.98 31.07 -12.02
C SER A 378 7.33 32.42 -12.29
N LYS A 379 8.17 33.41 -12.67
CA LYS A 379 7.72 34.70 -13.20
C LYS A 379 7.55 34.69 -14.74
N LYS A 380 7.91 33.59 -15.42
CA LYS A 380 7.91 33.45 -16.89
C LYS A 380 7.19 32.17 -17.28
N THR A 381 5.98 32.27 -17.83
CA THR A 381 5.11 31.09 -17.97
C THR A 381 5.41 30.15 -19.12
N THR A 382 6.25 30.55 -20.08
CA THR A 382 6.36 29.88 -21.38
C THR A 382 6.87 28.44 -21.34
N ARG A 383 7.46 27.98 -20.23
CA ARG A 383 7.97 26.60 -20.08
C ARG A 383 7.00 25.65 -19.40
N LEU A 384 6.08 26.15 -18.55
CA LEU A 384 5.22 25.30 -17.73
C LEU A 384 3.97 24.78 -18.45
N ASP A 385 3.68 25.27 -19.65
CA ASP A 385 2.62 24.74 -20.53
C ASP A 385 2.81 23.26 -20.85
N ILE A 386 4.07 22.80 -20.78
CA ILE A 386 4.43 21.40 -20.98
C ILE A 386 3.80 20.47 -19.94
N LEU A 387 3.35 20.99 -18.79
CA LEU A 387 2.68 20.19 -17.76
C LEU A 387 1.42 19.50 -18.29
N ASN A 388 0.72 20.08 -19.27
CA ASN A 388 -0.43 19.41 -19.90
C ASN A 388 -0.03 18.12 -20.66
N ASN A 389 1.23 18.01 -21.06
CA ASN A 389 1.76 16.82 -21.73
C ASN A 389 2.42 15.83 -20.76
N ARG A 390 2.62 16.21 -19.49
CA ARG A 390 3.34 15.38 -18.50
C ARG A 390 2.49 14.91 -17.34
N ILE A 391 1.51 15.73 -16.96
CA ILE A 391 0.60 15.50 -15.84
C ILE A 391 -0.78 15.34 -16.44
N LYS A 392 -1.23 14.08 -16.57
CA LYS A 392 -2.41 13.72 -17.38
C LYS A 392 -3.48 13.02 -16.57
N GLN A 393 -4.73 13.23 -16.97
CA GLN A 393 -5.83 12.39 -16.54
C GLN A 393 -5.83 11.09 -17.35
N GLY A 394 -5.99 9.96 -16.68
CA GLY A 394 -6.07 8.67 -17.35
C GLY A 394 -6.21 7.49 -16.41
N ASN A 395 -6.69 6.38 -16.94
CA ASN A 395 -6.68 5.11 -16.25
C ASN A 395 -5.36 4.39 -16.50
N SER A 396 -4.43 4.49 -15.55
CA SER A 396 -3.09 3.91 -15.64
C SER A 396 -3.04 2.42 -15.97
N LEU A 397 -4.11 1.66 -15.69
CA LEU A 397 -4.17 0.22 -15.94
C LEU A 397 -4.80 -0.15 -17.29
N ILE A 398 -5.65 0.72 -17.86
CA ILE A 398 -6.48 0.42 -19.03
C ILE A 398 -5.98 1.18 -20.24
N GLY A 399 -5.53 0.44 -21.24
CA GLY A 399 -4.97 0.97 -22.48
C GLY A 399 -4.00 -0.02 -23.11
N ALA A 400 -3.99 -0.06 -24.44
CA ALA A 400 -3.09 -0.88 -25.24
C ALA A 400 -1.66 -0.30 -25.31
N PHE A 401 -0.68 -1.19 -25.40
CA PHE A 401 0.67 -0.90 -25.90
C PHE A 401 0.74 -1.09 -27.42
N LEU A 402 1.69 -0.45 -28.10
CA LEU A 402 1.79 -0.52 -29.56
C LEU A 402 2.16 -1.91 -30.06
N ASP A 403 2.88 -2.71 -29.26
CA ASP A 403 3.20 -4.10 -29.60
C ASP A 403 2.02 -5.07 -29.42
N GLU A 404 0.94 -4.63 -28.76
CA GLU A 404 -0.34 -5.34 -28.65
C GLU A 404 -1.30 -5.03 -29.81
N LEU A 405 -0.97 -4.03 -30.62
CA LEU A 405 -1.71 -3.70 -31.84
C LEU A 405 -1.23 -4.66 -32.94
N ASP A 406 -2.16 -5.27 -33.68
CA ASP A 406 -1.87 -6.14 -34.83
C ASP A 406 -1.39 -5.31 -36.05
N ILE A 407 -0.53 -4.32 -35.82
CA ILE A 407 0.06 -3.41 -36.79
C ILE A 407 1.41 -3.98 -37.22
N TYR A 408 1.69 -3.94 -38.52
CA TYR A 408 2.84 -4.50 -39.22
C TYR A 408 4.19 -4.45 -38.44
N PRO A 409 5.11 -5.44 -38.62
CA PRO A 409 6.43 -5.47 -37.97
C PRO A 409 7.37 -4.28 -38.25
N SER A 410 7.03 -3.36 -39.16
CA SER A 410 7.90 -2.27 -39.64
C SER A 410 8.10 -1.11 -38.66
N ILE A 411 7.37 -1.07 -37.53
CA ILE A 411 7.64 -0.14 -36.42
C ILE A 411 8.90 -0.59 -35.62
N LYS A 412 9.25 -1.88 -35.66
CA LYS A 412 10.40 -2.42 -34.90
C LYS A 412 11.77 -2.17 -35.55
N GLN A 413 11.83 -1.94 -36.86
CA GLN A 413 13.10 -1.93 -37.62
C GLN A 413 13.79 -0.56 -37.75
N ASP A 414 13.12 0.56 -37.45
CA ASP A 414 13.73 1.91 -37.53
C ASP A 414 13.14 2.85 -36.47
N LYS A 415 13.41 2.56 -35.20
CA LYS A 415 12.87 3.34 -34.07
C LYS A 415 13.45 4.77 -34.00
N GLU A 416 14.60 5.03 -34.62
CA GLU A 416 15.38 6.27 -34.44
C GLU A 416 14.96 7.41 -35.41
N LYS A 417 14.56 7.10 -36.66
CA LYS A 417 14.24 8.12 -37.68
C LYS A 417 12.77 8.47 -37.82
N LYS A 418 11.86 7.56 -37.47
CA LYS A 418 10.43 7.72 -37.80
C LYS A 418 9.62 8.51 -36.78
N PHE A 419 10.07 8.72 -35.54
CA PHE A 419 9.21 9.33 -34.51
C PHE A 419 8.86 10.81 -34.78
N ASP A 420 9.84 11.63 -35.17
CA ASP A 420 9.58 13.03 -35.54
C ASP A 420 8.79 13.16 -36.86
N GLU A 421 8.92 12.18 -37.77
CA GLU A 421 8.04 12.04 -38.94
C GLU A 421 6.62 11.59 -38.55
N PHE A 422 6.47 10.67 -37.59
CA PHE A 422 5.19 10.17 -37.08
C PHE A 422 4.38 11.24 -36.34
N LYS A 423 5.05 12.16 -35.64
CA LYS A 423 4.41 13.31 -34.96
C LYS A 423 3.97 14.40 -35.94
N LYS A 424 4.64 14.52 -37.10
CA LYS A 424 4.33 15.50 -38.14
C LYS A 424 3.28 15.03 -39.16
N ASN A 425 3.13 13.72 -39.33
CA ASN A 425 2.16 13.12 -40.25
C ASN A 425 0.87 12.73 -39.52
N SER A 426 -0.27 12.74 -40.23
CA SER A 426 -1.64 12.40 -39.80
C SER A 426 -1.83 10.99 -39.18
N ASN A 427 -0.74 10.28 -38.85
CA ASN A 427 -0.67 8.91 -38.38
C ASN A 427 -0.80 8.75 -36.85
N PHE A 428 -0.61 9.80 -36.05
CA PHE A 428 -0.77 9.70 -34.58
C PHE A 428 -2.24 9.47 -34.18
N ASP A 429 -3.16 10.26 -34.74
CA ASP A 429 -4.60 10.09 -34.53
C ASP A 429 -5.08 8.71 -34.98
N VAL A 430 -4.49 8.21 -36.07
CA VAL A 430 -4.74 6.86 -36.59
C VAL A 430 -4.34 5.79 -35.57
N LEU A 431 -3.15 5.88 -34.98
CA LEU A 431 -2.70 4.93 -33.95
C LEU A 431 -3.59 4.97 -32.71
N LYS A 432 -4.01 6.17 -32.29
CA LYS A 432 -4.96 6.33 -31.18
C LYS A 432 -6.29 5.65 -31.48
N ILE A 433 -6.86 5.87 -32.67
CA ILE A 433 -8.09 5.19 -33.10
C ILE A 433 -7.92 3.68 -33.07
N ILE A 434 -6.82 3.14 -33.60
CA ILE A 434 -6.57 1.68 -33.59
C ILE A 434 -6.44 1.14 -32.16
N ALA A 435 -5.78 1.88 -31.26
CA ALA A 435 -5.62 1.51 -29.86
C ALA A 435 -6.94 1.59 -29.08
N ASP A 436 -7.77 2.61 -29.33
CA ASP A 436 -9.12 2.75 -28.78
C ASP A 436 -10.02 1.60 -29.23
N ILE A 437 -10.02 1.27 -30.52
CA ILE A 437 -10.73 0.10 -31.07
C ILE A 437 -10.27 -1.17 -30.35
N ARG A 438 -8.96 -1.44 -30.31
CA ARG A 438 -8.38 -2.65 -29.73
C ARG A 438 -8.80 -2.86 -28.27
N THR A 439 -8.79 -1.77 -27.51
CA THR A 439 -9.10 -1.78 -26.08
C THR A 439 -10.61 -1.86 -25.85
N SER A 440 -11.41 -1.16 -26.65
CA SER A 440 -12.89 -1.14 -26.53
C SER A 440 -13.56 -2.50 -26.79
N ILE A 441 -12.89 -3.43 -27.48
CA ILE A 441 -13.36 -4.82 -27.66
C ILE A 441 -13.65 -5.50 -26.30
N TYR A 442 -12.81 -5.22 -25.28
CA TYR A 442 -13.00 -5.78 -23.93
C TYR A 442 -14.17 -5.16 -23.17
N TYR A 443 -14.73 -4.06 -23.69
CA TYR A 443 -15.83 -3.30 -23.11
C TYR A 443 -17.11 -3.43 -23.94
N GLY A 444 -17.22 -4.52 -24.71
CA GLY A 444 -18.43 -4.87 -25.45
C GLY A 444 -18.60 -4.12 -26.78
N ASN A 445 -17.54 -3.50 -27.33
CA ASN A 445 -17.58 -3.05 -28.72
C ASN A 445 -17.63 -4.29 -29.66
N PRO A 446 -18.67 -4.48 -30.50
CA PRO A 446 -18.90 -5.71 -31.25
C PRO A 446 -17.97 -5.86 -32.46
N ILE A 447 -16.66 -5.78 -32.25
CA ILE A 447 -15.63 -5.93 -33.27
C ILE A 447 -14.94 -7.27 -33.02
N ASN A 448 -15.11 -8.21 -33.94
CA ASN A 448 -14.41 -9.49 -33.90
C ASN A 448 -12.96 -9.36 -34.44
N LYS A 449 -12.15 -10.39 -34.23
CA LYS A 449 -10.72 -10.39 -34.61
C LYS A 449 -10.49 -10.22 -36.12
N GLU A 450 -11.37 -10.78 -36.96
CA GLU A 450 -11.25 -10.65 -38.42
C GLU A 450 -11.58 -9.24 -38.89
N LEU A 451 -12.64 -8.64 -38.35
CA LEU A 451 -13.05 -7.28 -38.63
C LEU A 451 -11.99 -6.29 -38.13
N TYR A 452 -11.43 -6.50 -36.94
CA TYR A 452 -10.33 -5.70 -36.41
C TYR A 452 -9.13 -5.68 -37.36
N LYS A 453 -8.70 -6.86 -37.85
CA LYS A 453 -7.59 -6.95 -38.82
C LYS A 453 -7.90 -6.22 -40.13
N LYS A 454 -9.09 -6.41 -40.70
CA LYS A 454 -9.53 -5.70 -41.91
C LYS A 454 -9.51 -4.19 -41.71
N LEU A 455 -10.05 -3.71 -40.58
CA LEU A 455 -10.09 -2.29 -40.24
C LEU A 455 -8.68 -1.70 -40.12
N ILE A 456 -7.73 -2.38 -39.45
CA ILE A 456 -6.35 -1.88 -39.36
C ILE A 456 -5.72 -1.73 -40.75
N THR A 457 -5.83 -2.76 -41.61
CA THR A 457 -5.25 -2.72 -42.97
C THR A 457 -5.84 -1.58 -43.80
N GLN A 458 -7.13 -1.28 -43.61
CA GLN A 458 -7.81 -0.18 -44.28
C GLN A 458 -7.39 1.18 -43.72
N ILE A 459 -7.48 1.36 -42.40
CA ILE A 459 -7.16 2.61 -41.69
C ILE A 459 -5.75 3.12 -42.03
N LEU A 460 -4.77 2.22 -42.13
CA LEU A 460 -3.39 2.59 -42.45
C LEU A 460 -3.21 3.12 -43.88
N ASN A 461 -4.17 2.87 -44.77
CA ASN A 461 -4.13 3.27 -46.17
C ASN A 461 -5.17 4.35 -46.52
N TYR A 462 -5.98 4.79 -45.56
CA TYR A 462 -7.03 5.79 -45.79
C TYR A 462 -6.47 7.20 -45.96
N SER A 463 -7.04 7.93 -46.92
CA SER A 463 -6.93 9.38 -47.00
C SER A 463 -7.61 10.06 -45.80
N GLU A 464 -7.29 11.33 -45.54
CA GLU A 464 -7.90 12.09 -44.43
C GLU A 464 -9.44 12.15 -44.52
N GLU A 465 -9.99 12.22 -45.74
CA GLU A 465 -11.44 12.25 -45.99
C GLU A 465 -12.11 10.90 -45.69
N GLU A 466 -11.46 9.80 -46.03
CA GLU A 466 -11.91 8.44 -45.69
C GLU A 466 -11.83 8.19 -44.19
N LEU A 467 -10.79 8.72 -43.52
CA LEU A 467 -10.67 8.66 -42.07
C LEU A 467 -11.81 9.42 -41.36
N LEU A 468 -12.23 10.56 -41.92
CA LEU A 468 -13.35 11.34 -41.42
C LEU A 468 -14.66 10.55 -41.51
N LYS A 469 -14.93 9.91 -42.67
CA LYS A 469 -16.10 9.06 -42.87
C LYS A 469 -16.09 7.85 -41.94
N LEU A 470 -14.91 7.26 -41.70
CA LEU A 470 -14.75 6.15 -40.78
C LEU A 470 -15.01 6.56 -39.32
N LYS A 471 -14.59 7.76 -38.91
CA LYS A 471 -14.84 8.31 -37.56
C LYS A 471 -16.33 8.38 -37.21
N GLU A 472 -17.20 8.49 -38.22
CA GLU A 472 -18.66 8.54 -38.05
C GLU A 472 -19.33 7.16 -37.99
N THR A 473 -18.60 6.06 -38.21
CA THR A 473 -19.17 4.71 -38.10
C THR A 473 -19.50 4.35 -36.64
N ASP A 474 -20.58 3.59 -36.45
CA ASP A 474 -21.10 3.24 -35.11
C ASP A 474 -20.04 2.59 -34.20
N PHE A 475 -19.17 1.75 -34.76
CA PHE A 475 -18.15 1.03 -33.98
C PHE A 475 -16.97 1.91 -33.58
N ILE A 476 -16.56 2.89 -34.41
CA ILE A 476 -15.52 3.87 -34.04
C ILE A 476 -16.08 4.85 -33.02
N LYS A 477 -17.29 5.36 -33.26
CA LYS A 477 -17.98 6.23 -32.31
C LYS A 477 -18.10 5.54 -30.95
N ARG A 478 -18.55 4.28 -30.92
CA ARG A 478 -18.60 3.47 -29.70
C ARG A 478 -17.23 3.27 -29.05
N SER A 479 -16.16 3.05 -29.82
CA SER A 479 -14.80 2.96 -29.26
C SER A 479 -14.36 4.26 -28.59
N ARG A 480 -14.70 5.42 -29.17
CA ARG A 480 -14.43 6.74 -28.60
C ARG A 480 -15.23 6.97 -27.33
N ASP A 481 -16.53 6.68 -27.35
CA ASP A 481 -17.41 6.83 -26.18
C ASP A 481 -16.90 5.99 -24.99
N ILE A 482 -16.49 4.75 -25.24
CA ILE A 482 -15.90 3.87 -24.23
C ILE A 482 -14.54 4.42 -23.76
N SER A 483 -13.70 4.88 -24.68
CA SER A 483 -12.37 5.45 -24.36
C SER A 483 -12.50 6.67 -23.44
N GLU A 484 -13.48 7.54 -23.70
CA GLU A 484 -13.79 8.71 -22.88
C GLU A 484 -14.41 8.32 -21.52
N GLU A 485 -15.30 7.33 -21.47
CA GLU A 485 -15.91 6.84 -20.23
C GLU A 485 -14.88 6.16 -19.31
N LYS A 486 -14.04 5.29 -19.87
CA LYS A 486 -13.05 4.49 -19.15
C LYS A 486 -11.69 5.17 -18.99
N LEU A 487 -11.51 6.31 -19.66
CA LEU A 487 -10.29 7.10 -19.67
C LEU A 487 -9.09 6.26 -20.12
N PHE A 488 -9.17 5.64 -21.30
CA PHE A 488 -8.08 4.82 -21.83
C PHE A 488 -6.77 5.61 -21.86
N PHE A 489 -5.70 4.98 -21.37
CA PHE A 489 -4.38 5.59 -21.29
C PHE A 489 -3.34 4.74 -22.02
N HIS A 490 -3.12 5.07 -23.28
CA HIS A 490 -2.15 4.41 -24.15
C HIS A 490 -0.74 4.95 -23.89
N TRP A 491 -0.04 4.40 -22.90
CA TRP A 491 1.23 4.92 -22.37
C TRP A 491 2.25 5.39 -23.42
N GLU A 492 2.48 4.60 -24.48
CA GLU A 492 3.42 4.93 -25.55
C GLU A 492 2.97 6.08 -26.45
N LEU A 493 1.65 6.31 -26.57
CA LEU A 493 1.07 7.43 -27.29
C LEU A 493 0.93 8.67 -26.40
N GLU A 494 0.70 8.48 -25.10
CA GLU A 494 0.49 9.57 -24.15
C GLU A 494 1.82 10.20 -23.68
N PHE A 495 2.89 9.41 -23.55
CA PHE A 495 4.24 9.91 -23.20
C PHE A 495 5.29 9.49 -24.23
N PRO A 496 5.12 9.87 -25.49
CA PRO A 496 5.92 9.31 -26.56
C PRO A 496 7.40 9.72 -26.49
N GLU A 497 7.72 10.86 -25.89
CA GLU A 497 9.10 11.29 -25.62
C GLU A 497 9.86 10.37 -24.64
N VAL A 498 9.14 9.58 -23.84
CA VAL A 498 9.73 8.60 -22.90
C VAL A 498 10.03 7.28 -23.60
N PHE A 499 9.27 6.93 -24.65
CA PHE A 499 9.37 5.64 -25.33
C PHE A 499 10.12 5.71 -26.67
N TYR A 500 10.10 6.87 -27.33
CA TYR A 500 10.64 7.06 -28.68
C TYR A 500 11.64 8.22 -28.79
N GLY A 501 11.89 8.96 -27.70
CA GLY A 501 12.90 10.02 -27.66
C GLY A 501 14.33 9.51 -27.48
N LEU A 502 15.31 10.24 -28.03
CA LEU A 502 16.71 10.07 -27.68
C LEU A 502 16.98 10.79 -26.35
N ASP A 503 17.77 10.16 -25.48
CA ASP A 503 18.31 10.88 -24.33
C ASP A 503 19.40 11.87 -24.77
N ASN A 504 19.89 12.70 -23.84
CA ASN A 504 20.96 13.67 -24.09
C ASN A 504 22.30 13.01 -24.52
N LEU A 505 22.35 11.67 -24.58
CA LEU A 505 23.45 10.85 -25.07
C LEU A 505 23.19 10.27 -26.46
N GLY A 506 22.11 10.66 -27.13
CA GLY A 506 21.71 10.13 -28.43
C GLY A 506 21.27 8.67 -28.38
N LYS A 507 20.93 8.12 -27.20
CA LYS A 507 20.51 6.72 -27.05
C LYS A 507 19.01 6.63 -26.87
N LEU A 508 18.37 5.80 -27.70
CA LEU A 508 17.00 5.40 -27.50
C LEU A 508 16.91 4.49 -26.27
N ARG A 509 16.13 4.91 -25.28
CA ARG A 509 15.98 4.17 -24.03
C ARG A 509 14.53 4.21 -23.57
N PRO A 510 13.67 3.31 -24.09
CA PRO A 510 12.25 3.35 -23.82
C PRO A 510 11.94 3.09 -22.34
N GLY A 511 11.01 3.87 -21.79
CA GLY A 511 10.47 3.72 -20.44
C GLY A 511 11.06 4.68 -19.42
N PHE A 512 10.50 4.65 -18.21
CA PHE A 512 10.86 5.56 -17.14
C PHE A 512 12.12 5.11 -16.40
N ASP A 513 12.98 6.06 -16.03
CA ASP A 513 14.15 5.79 -15.20
C ASP A 513 13.74 5.49 -13.75
N VAL A 514 12.68 6.14 -13.26
CA VAL A 514 12.17 5.98 -11.90
C VAL A 514 10.64 5.94 -11.89
N ILE A 515 10.04 4.97 -11.20
CA ILE A 515 8.60 4.94 -10.93
C ILE A 515 8.37 4.85 -9.42
N ILE A 516 7.71 5.84 -8.85
CA ILE A 516 7.46 5.99 -7.41
C ILE A 516 5.98 6.29 -7.15
N GLY A 517 5.49 6.07 -5.93
CA GLY A 517 4.09 6.40 -5.62
C GLY A 517 3.48 5.60 -4.47
N ASN A 518 2.19 5.82 -4.29
CA ASN A 518 1.31 5.08 -3.39
C ASN A 518 0.07 4.61 -4.18
N PRO A 519 0.10 3.40 -4.77
CA PRO A 519 -1.03 2.92 -5.58
C PRO A 519 -2.26 2.63 -4.71
N PRO A 520 -3.48 2.57 -5.28
CA PRO A 520 -4.71 2.35 -4.53
C PRO A 520 -4.79 0.96 -3.87
N TRP A 521 -5.19 0.91 -2.59
CA TRP A 521 -5.33 -0.34 -1.80
C TRP A 521 -6.77 -0.86 -1.79
N ALA A 522 -7.30 -1.15 -2.98
CA ALA A 522 -8.68 -1.58 -3.18
C ALA A 522 -8.77 -3.06 -3.59
N SER A 523 -9.70 -3.80 -2.98
CA SER A 523 -9.97 -5.18 -3.39
C SER A 523 -10.78 -5.17 -4.70
N VAL A 524 -10.32 -5.93 -5.69
CA VAL A 524 -10.94 -5.98 -7.02
C VAL A 524 -12.10 -6.98 -7.06
N ARG A 525 -12.06 -8.04 -6.24
CA ARG A 525 -13.08 -9.10 -6.18
C ARG A 525 -13.44 -9.52 -4.76
N GLY A 526 -14.66 -10.06 -4.61
CA GLY A 526 -15.13 -10.73 -3.39
C GLY A 526 -16.00 -9.85 -2.51
N LYS A 527 -16.33 -10.32 -1.29
CA LYS A 527 -17.24 -9.64 -0.34
C LYS A 527 -16.82 -8.20 0.02
N TYR A 528 -15.54 -7.88 -0.19
CA TYR A 528 -14.94 -6.58 0.10
C TYR A 528 -14.57 -5.80 -1.16
N SER A 529 -15.03 -6.23 -2.34
CA SER A 529 -14.77 -5.51 -3.60
C SER A 529 -15.27 -4.08 -3.49
N THR A 530 -14.43 -3.13 -3.84
CA THR A 530 -14.87 -1.75 -3.98
C THR A 530 -15.65 -1.66 -5.31
N GLN A 531 -16.73 -0.89 -5.38
CA GLN A 531 -17.48 -0.67 -6.63
C GLN A 531 -16.68 0.16 -7.67
N ILE A 532 -15.34 0.20 -7.55
CA ILE A 532 -14.42 0.94 -8.43
C ILE A 532 -14.26 0.21 -9.77
N PHE A 533 -14.14 -1.12 -9.73
CA PHE A 533 -13.89 -1.94 -10.91
C PHE A 533 -15.20 -2.57 -11.37
N THR A 534 -15.55 -2.35 -12.64
CA THR A 534 -16.66 -3.04 -13.29
C THR A 534 -16.22 -4.45 -13.71
N ASP A 535 -17.17 -5.35 -13.99
CA ASP A 535 -16.84 -6.70 -14.48
C ASP A 535 -16.01 -6.68 -15.77
N PHE A 536 -16.22 -5.69 -16.64
CA PHE A 536 -15.40 -5.47 -17.83
C PHE A 536 -13.97 -5.05 -17.48
N ASP A 537 -13.78 -4.16 -16.50
CA ASP A 537 -12.43 -3.77 -16.05
C ASP A 537 -11.68 -4.98 -15.52
N ILE A 538 -12.36 -5.82 -14.71
CA ILE A 538 -11.77 -7.04 -14.18
C ILE A 538 -11.41 -7.99 -15.31
N SER A 539 -12.31 -8.22 -16.27
CA SER A 539 -12.04 -9.10 -17.41
C SER A 539 -10.88 -8.59 -18.27
N TYR A 540 -10.75 -7.28 -18.46
CA TYR A 540 -9.62 -6.68 -19.16
C TYR A 540 -8.30 -6.92 -18.41
N LEU A 541 -8.28 -6.67 -17.10
CA LEU A 541 -7.08 -6.88 -16.27
C LEU A 541 -6.66 -8.34 -16.21
N GLU A 542 -7.60 -9.26 -16.12
CA GLU A 542 -7.34 -10.71 -16.17
C GLU A 542 -6.81 -11.14 -17.54
N ASN A 543 -7.27 -10.54 -18.64
CA ASN A 543 -6.69 -10.85 -19.94
C ASN A 543 -5.26 -10.30 -20.08
N LYS A 544 -5.01 -9.10 -19.53
CA LYS A 544 -3.71 -8.43 -19.56
C LYS A 544 -2.69 -9.08 -18.62
N PHE A 545 -3.16 -9.67 -17.52
CA PHE A 545 -2.36 -10.31 -16.46
C PHE A 545 -3.00 -11.64 -15.99
N PRO A 546 -3.03 -12.68 -16.84
CA PRO A 546 -3.82 -13.90 -16.63
C PRO A 546 -3.39 -14.75 -15.44
N GLU A 547 -2.15 -14.62 -15.00
CA GLU A 547 -1.63 -15.34 -13.84
C GLU A 547 -1.96 -14.62 -12.50
N ASN A 548 -2.62 -13.45 -12.54
CA ASN A 548 -2.99 -12.63 -11.37
C ASN A 548 -4.51 -12.63 -11.07
N THR A 549 -5.16 -13.80 -11.14
CA THR A 549 -6.64 -13.93 -11.16
C THR A 549 -7.30 -14.18 -9.80
N TYR A 550 -6.55 -14.61 -8.77
CA TYR A 550 -7.14 -15.01 -7.49
C TYR A 550 -7.29 -13.83 -6.50
N MET A 551 -8.50 -13.26 -6.42
CA MET A 551 -8.86 -12.15 -5.49
C MET A 551 -7.85 -10.99 -5.44
N PRO A 552 -7.44 -10.41 -6.58
CA PRO A 552 -6.38 -9.41 -6.61
C PRO A 552 -6.81 -8.10 -5.94
N ASN A 553 -5.83 -7.34 -5.48
CA ASN A 553 -5.97 -5.94 -5.10
C ASN A 553 -5.42 -5.04 -6.20
N ALA A 554 -5.94 -3.82 -6.30
CA ALA A 554 -5.58 -2.88 -7.36
C ALA A 554 -4.07 -2.60 -7.40
N TYR A 555 -3.41 -2.43 -6.24
CA TYR A 555 -1.97 -2.20 -6.19
C TYR A 555 -1.14 -3.27 -6.91
N GLU A 556 -1.61 -4.53 -6.96
CA GLU A 556 -0.89 -5.62 -7.64
C GLU A 556 -0.79 -5.37 -9.15
N PHE A 557 -1.88 -4.89 -9.77
CA PHE A 557 -1.89 -4.50 -11.18
C PHE A 557 -1.08 -3.23 -11.45
N PHE A 558 -1.08 -2.27 -10.51
CA PHE A 558 -0.21 -1.09 -10.62
C PHE A 558 1.27 -1.47 -10.59
N ILE A 559 1.66 -2.45 -9.76
CA ILE A 559 3.04 -2.96 -9.76
C ILE A 559 3.35 -3.61 -11.12
N LEU A 560 2.52 -4.54 -11.58
CA LEU A 560 2.73 -5.22 -12.87
C LEU A 560 2.82 -4.24 -14.05
N GLN A 561 1.96 -3.23 -14.07
CA GLN A 561 1.99 -2.17 -15.07
C GLN A 561 3.28 -1.34 -14.96
N SER A 562 3.68 -0.92 -13.76
CA SER A 562 4.93 -0.18 -13.54
C SER A 562 6.16 -0.98 -13.97
N LEU A 563 6.19 -2.30 -13.74
CA LEU A 563 7.25 -3.18 -14.19
C LEU A 563 7.41 -3.20 -15.72
N LYS A 564 6.30 -3.06 -16.48
CA LYS A 564 6.32 -2.90 -17.95
C LYS A 564 6.79 -1.52 -18.41
N LEU A 565 6.50 -0.47 -17.63
CA LEU A 565 6.85 0.92 -17.95
C LEU A 565 8.30 1.28 -17.59
N LEU A 566 8.98 0.45 -16.79
CA LEU A 566 10.37 0.66 -16.41
C LEU A 566 11.32 0.41 -17.57
N LYS A 567 12.21 1.36 -17.76
CA LYS A 567 13.40 1.18 -18.58
C LYS A 567 14.36 0.16 -17.96
N LYS A 568 15.14 -0.54 -18.79
CA LYS A 568 16.22 -1.42 -18.30
C LYS A 568 17.20 -0.67 -17.38
N GLY A 569 17.37 -1.19 -16.17
CA GLY A 569 18.16 -0.57 -15.11
C GLY A 569 17.51 0.64 -14.44
N GLY A 570 16.24 0.93 -14.75
CA GLY A 570 15.36 1.84 -14.02
C GLY A 570 15.05 1.33 -12.62
N ARG A 571 14.52 2.20 -11.76
CA ARG A 571 14.23 1.88 -10.36
C ARG A 571 12.78 2.10 -10.03
N HIS A 572 12.26 1.30 -9.12
CA HIS A 572 10.87 1.36 -8.73
C HIS A 572 10.70 1.17 -7.23
N SER A 573 9.80 1.94 -6.63
CA SER A 573 9.47 1.82 -5.21
C SER A 573 8.07 2.34 -4.92
N TYR A 574 7.29 1.53 -4.20
CA TYR A 574 5.98 1.90 -3.69
C TYR A 574 5.87 1.65 -2.20
N ILE A 575 4.89 2.32 -1.59
CA ILE A 575 4.27 1.86 -0.34
C ILE A 575 3.00 1.08 -0.66
N VAL A 576 2.88 -0.12 -0.09
CA VAL A 576 1.74 -1.05 -0.28
C VAL A 576 1.43 -1.78 1.02
N PRO A 577 0.31 -2.52 1.12
CA PRO A 577 0.09 -3.43 2.24
C PRO A 577 1.18 -4.52 2.31
N ASP A 578 1.56 -4.93 3.51
CA ASP A 578 2.53 -6.00 3.76
C ASP A 578 2.09 -7.38 3.23
N ARG A 579 0.80 -7.50 2.87
CA ARG A 579 0.22 -8.64 2.16
C ARG A 579 0.99 -9.02 0.90
N LEU A 580 1.63 -8.05 0.21
CA LEU A 580 2.54 -8.34 -0.90
C LEU A 580 3.61 -9.37 -0.48
N GLY A 581 4.11 -9.27 0.75
CA GLY A 581 5.15 -10.14 1.28
C GLY A 581 4.67 -11.55 1.63
N PHE A 582 3.43 -11.74 2.09
CA PHE A 582 3.00 -12.99 2.74
C PHE A 582 1.79 -13.69 2.13
N ASN A 583 0.99 -13.00 1.33
CA ASN A 583 -0.27 -13.57 0.84
C ASN A 583 0.00 -14.52 -0.34
N GLU A 584 -0.55 -15.72 -0.27
CA GLU A 584 -0.46 -16.77 -1.30
C GLU A 584 -1.01 -16.25 -2.65
N SER A 585 -2.05 -15.41 -2.63
CA SER A 585 -2.62 -14.85 -3.87
C SER A 585 -1.66 -13.97 -4.68
N VAL A 586 -0.57 -13.49 -4.05
CA VAL A 586 0.41 -12.55 -4.63
C VAL A 586 1.72 -13.27 -5.00
N GLU A 587 1.77 -14.59 -4.88
CA GLU A 587 2.96 -15.40 -5.17
C GLU A 587 3.48 -15.19 -6.59
N TYR A 588 2.59 -15.10 -7.58
CA TYR A 588 2.95 -14.82 -8.97
C TYR A 588 3.79 -13.55 -9.11
N LEU A 589 3.33 -12.45 -8.50
CA LEU A 589 4.04 -11.18 -8.53
C LEU A 589 5.39 -11.27 -7.81
N ARG A 590 5.47 -11.98 -6.66
CA ARG A 590 6.75 -12.20 -5.97
C ARG A 590 7.73 -13.00 -6.83
N LYS A 591 7.28 -14.03 -7.57
CA LYS A 591 8.10 -14.78 -8.53
C LYS A 591 8.66 -13.90 -9.63
N ILE A 592 7.83 -13.01 -10.21
CA ILE A 592 8.31 -12.03 -11.19
C ILE A 592 9.40 -11.15 -10.58
N ILE A 593 9.11 -10.55 -9.41
CA ILE A 593 10.03 -9.63 -8.74
C ILE A 593 11.37 -10.34 -8.43
N LEU A 594 11.35 -11.56 -7.91
CA LEU A 594 12.57 -12.28 -7.49
C LEU A 594 13.39 -12.82 -8.67
N ASN A 595 12.78 -13.10 -9.82
CA ASN A 595 13.47 -13.76 -10.93
C ASN A 595 13.86 -12.82 -12.07
N GLN A 596 13.11 -11.73 -12.26
CA GLN A 596 13.30 -10.81 -13.39
C GLN A 596 13.84 -9.43 -12.94
N TYR A 597 13.76 -9.12 -11.65
CA TYR A 597 14.13 -7.81 -11.10
C TYR A 597 15.11 -7.97 -9.93
N THR A 598 15.98 -6.98 -9.73
CA THR A 598 16.88 -6.94 -8.58
C THR A 598 16.14 -6.25 -7.44
N LEU A 599 15.51 -7.04 -6.56
CA LEU A 599 14.89 -6.52 -5.32
C LEU A 599 15.98 -5.97 -4.39
N ASN A 600 15.93 -4.68 -4.06
CA ASN A 600 16.98 -4.02 -3.29
C ASN A 600 16.64 -3.94 -1.80
N CYS A 601 15.40 -3.58 -1.46
CA CYS A 601 15.00 -3.31 -0.08
C CYS A 601 13.56 -3.73 0.19
N LEU A 602 13.30 -4.18 1.42
CA LEU A 602 11.98 -4.43 2.01
C LEU A 602 11.91 -3.76 3.40
N LEU A 603 11.06 -2.76 3.56
CA LEU A 603 10.83 -2.02 4.81
C LEU A 603 9.40 -2.25 5.32
N TYR A 604 9.28 -3.00 6.40
CA TYR A 604 8.02 -3.41 7.02
C TYR A 604 7.54 -2.45 8.10
N LYS A 605 6.21 -2.43 8.31
CA LYS A 605 5.52 -1.82 9.46
C LYS A 605 5.81 -0.34 9.67
N ILE A 606 5.97 0.41 8.58
CA ILE A 606 6.01 1.87 8.66
C ILE A 606 4.62 2.41 9.04
N PRO A 607 4.48 3.24 10.08
CA PRO A 607 3.16 3.75 10.48
C PRO A 607 2.54 4.61 9.37
N PHE A 608 1.29 4.29 8.99
CA PHE A 608 0.52 5.08 8.04
C PHE A 608 -0.70 5.72 8.76
N PRO A 609 -0.80 7.06 8.83
CA PRO A 609 -1.84 7.73 9.60
C PRO A 609 -3.26 7.34 9.17
N ASN A 610 -4.11 7.04 10.15
CA ASN A 610 -5.51 6.65 9.95
C ASN A 610 -5.73 5.34 9.16
N VAL A 611 -4.69 4.51 9.01
CA VAL A 611 -4.79 3.18 8.40
C VAL A 611 -4.32 2.14 9.42
N ILE A 612 -5.09 1.06 9.57
CA ILE A 612 -4.86 -0.02 10.56
C ILE A 612 -4.14 -1.23 9.90
N VAL A 613 -3.73 -1.09 8.65
CA VAL A 613 -3.09 -2.15 7.87
C VAL A 613 -1.57 -1.98 7.96
N ASP A 614 -0.86 -3.08 8.19
CA ASP A 614 0.60 -3.10 8.11
C ASP A 614 1.07 -2.83 6.68
N THR A 615 2.10 -2.01 6.55
CA THR A 615 2.59 -1.55 5.25
C THR A 615 3.98 -2.09 4.96
N LEU A 616 4.30 -2.21 3.67
CA LEU A 616 5.60 -2.54 3.12
C LEU A 616 6.00 -1.46 2.12
N ILE A 617 7.20 -0.89 2.32
CA ILE A 617 7.90 -0.16 1.26
C ILE A 617 8.94 -1.10 0.67
N TYR A 618 8.86 -1.36 -0.63
CA TYR A 618 9.93 -2.09 -1.32
C TYR A 618 10.64 -1.18 -2.31
N SER A 619 11.85 -1.58 -2.72
CA SER A 619 12.51 -0.99 -3.88
C SER A 619 13.21 -2.04 -4.72
N LEU A 620 13.18 -1.86 -6.03
CA LEU A 620 13.79 -2.78 -7.00
C LEU A 620 14.43 -2.03 -8.16
N THR A 621 15.29 -2.75 -8.89
CA THR A 621 15.93 -2.30 -10.12
C THR A 621 15.54 -3.22 -11.28
N ALA A 622 15.22 -2.66 -12.43
CA ALA A 622 14.83 -3.35 -13.68
C ALA A 622 16.02 -4.03 -14.37
N THR A 623 16.64 -4.98 -13.67
CA THR A 623 17.71 -5.85 -14.13
C THR A 623 17.52 -7.22 -13.53
N ASN A 624 17.94 -8.26 -14.24
CA ASN A 624 17.99 -9.59 -13.64
C ASN A 624 18.89 -9.58 -12.40
N PRO A 625 18.48 -10.25 -11.32
CA PRO A 625 19.30 -10.34 -10.13
C PRO A 625 20.54 -11.21 -10.36
N LYS A 626 21.58 -10.97 -9.55
CA LYS A 626 22.78 -11.83 -9.51
C LYS A 626 22.58 -12.93 -8.46
N ASN A 627 23.18 -14.11 -8.64
CA ASN A 627 23.02 -15.26 -7.72
C ASN A 627 23.41 -14.96 -6.25
N ASN A 628 24.35 -14.03 -6.03
CA ASN A 628 24.82 -13.64 -4.69
C ASN A 628 24.23 -12.29 -4.24
N HIS A 629 23.13 -11.85 -4.88
CA HIS A 629 22.49 -10.60 -4.53
C HIS A 629 21.88 -10.69 -3.13
N LYS A 630 22.06 -9.63 -2.35
CA LYS A 630 21.51 -9.51 -1.01
C LYS A 630 20.45 -8.41 -0.99
N ILE A 631 19.36 -8.70 -0.30
CA ILE A 631 18.22 -7.81 -0.11
C ILE A 631 18.33 -7.23 1.30
N ILE A 632 18.22 -5.90 1.41
CA ILE A 632 18.17 -5.22 2.70
C ILE A 632 16.74 -5.33 3.23
N VAL A 633 16.58 -5.89 4.42
CA VAL A 633 15.28 -6.12 5.04
C VAL A 633 15.25 -5.43 6.40
N LYS A 634 14.22 -4.64 6.66
CA LYS A 634 14.14 -3.84 7.88
C LYS A 634 12.71 -3.68 8.34
N GLU A 635 12.50 -3.69 9.66
CA GLU A 635 11.27 -3.20 10.29
C GLU A 635 11.48 -1.71 10.65
N TYR A 636 10.46 -0.87 10.50
CA TYR A 636 10.56 0.55 10.81
C TYR A 636 11.09 0.77 12.24
N ASN A 637 12.03 1.70 12.40
CA ASN A 637 12.81 1.96 13.62
C ASN A 637 13.73 0.83 14.13
N ASN A 638 13.83 -0.31 13.46
CA ASN A 638 14.75 -1.40 13.83
C ASN A 638 16.00 -1.42 12.94
N GLU A 639 16.97 -2.24 13.30
CA GLU A 639 18.16 -2.49 12.48
C GLU A 639 17.80 -3.27 11.20
N SER A 640 18.59 -3.05 10.14
CA SER A 640 18.44 -3.80 8.91
C SER A 640 19.20 -5.12 8.96
N VAL A 641 18.65 -6.13 8.30
CA VAL A 641 19.26 -7.44 8.07
C VAL A 641 19.46 -7.63 6.57
N GLU A 642 20.59 -8.19 6.17
CA GLU A 642 20.80 -8.60 4.78
C GLU A 642 20.38 -10.06 4.59
N ILE A 643 19.53 -10.31 3.60
CA ILE A 643 19.03 -11.66 3.28
C ILE A 643 19.43 -12.00 1.84
N ASP A 644 20.05 -13.16 1.63
CA ASP A 644 20.45 -13.63 0.32
C ASP A 644 19.21 -13.91 -0.55
N LEU A 645 19.27 -13.57 -1.84
CA LEU A 645 18.17 -13.83 -2.78
C LEU A 645 17.72 -15.30 -2.78
N ASN A 646 18.68 -16.23 -2.73
CA ASN A 646 18.43 -17.67 -2.73
C ASN A 646 17.56 -18.09 -1.54
N PHE A 647 17.60 -17.37 -0.42
CA PHE A 647 16.72 -17.64 0.71
C PHE A 647 15.25 -17.55 0.29
N TYR A 648 14.88 -16.49 -0.45
CA TYR A 648 13.50 -16.30 -0.91
C TYR A 648 13.12 -17.20 -2.08
N GLN A 649 14.06 -17.46 -3.00
CA GLN A 649 13.80 -18.33 -4.16
C GLN A 649 13.61 -19.80 -3.77
N ASN A 650 14.24 -20.25 -2.69
CA ASN A 650 14.13 -21.64 -2.22
C ASN A 650 12.88 -21.90 -1.37
N ILE A 651 12.13 -20.86 -0.97
CA ILE A 651 10.87 -21.03 -0.25
C ILE A 651 9.76 -21.31 -1.27
N SER A 652 8.98 -22.36 -1.03
CA SER A 652 7.96 -22.85 -1.97
C SER A 652 6.93 -21.81 -2.40
N ASP A 653 6.56 -20.88 -1.52
CA ASP A 653 5.57 -19.82 -1.76
C ASP A 653 6.20 -18.44 -2.02
N THR A 654 7.54 -18.38 -2.12
CA THR A 654 8.34 -17.16 -2.32
C THR A 654 8.06 -16.03 -1.33
N THR A 655 7.56 -16.34 -0.12
CA THR A 655 7.20 -15.35 0.89
C THR A 655 8.40 -14.47 1.29
N PHE A 656 8.18 -13.15 1.33
CA PHE A 656 9.17 -12.16 1.78
C PHE A 656 9.25 -12.12 3.31
N HIS A 657 9.65 -13.22 3.95
CA HIS A 657 9.87 -13.25 5.40
C HIS A 657 10.85 -12.16 5.84
N PHE A 658 10.54 -11.46 6.94
CA PHE A 658 11.49 -10.58 7.60
C PHE A 658 11.81 -11.04 9.01
N PHE A 659 13.02 -10.73 9.46
CA PHE A 659 13.53 -11.08 10.78
C PHE A 659 13.96 -9.81 11.50
N LYS A 660 13.73 -9.77 12.81
CA LYS A 660 14.03 -8.57 13.61
C LYS A 660 15.52 -8.23 13.68
N ASN A 661 16.37 -9.24 13.57
CA ASN A 661 17.81 -9.09 13.62
C ASN A 661 18.50 -10.28 12.94
N LYS A 662 19.81 -10.14 12.74
CA LYS A 662 20.64 -11.16 12.10
C LYS A 662 20.73 -12.46 12.93
N GLU A 663 20.78 -12.37 14.25
CA GLU A 663 20.84 -13.54 15.15
C GLU A 663 19.66 -14.51 14.94
N ILE A 664 18.46 -13.95 14.74
CA ILE A 664 17.24 -14.73 14.44
C ILE A 664 17.33 -15.36 13.06
N LEU A 665 17.75 -14.61 12.03
CA LEU A 665 17.92 -15.13 10.67
C LEU A 665 18.92 -16.29 10.64
N ASP A 666 20.09 -16.12 11.27
CA ASP A 666 21.14 -17.14 11.30
C ASP A 666 20.66 -18.42 12.02
N SER A 667 19.83 -18.26 13.05
CA SER A 667 19.20 -19.39 13.75
C SER A 667 18.16 -20.11 12.89
N ILE A 668 17.35 -19.39 12.11
CA ILE A 668 16.40 -19.99 11.16
C ILE A 668 17.14 -20.72 10.04
N LYS A 669 18.19 -20.11 9.48
CA LYS A 669 19.05 -20.74 8.47
C LYS A 669 19.65 -22.04 9.00
N ALA A 670 20.21 -22.02 10.22
CA ALA A 670 20.78 -23.23 10.83
C ALA A 670 19.76 -24.36 10.96
N ILE A 671 18.51 -24.05 11.33
CA ILE A 671 17.41 -25.03 11.40
C ILE A 671 17.03 -25.54 10.00
N ASP A 672 16.91 -24.65 9.02
CA ASP A 672 16.50 -25.00 7.64
C ASP A 672 17.57 -25.83 6.90
N THR A 673 18.86 -25.60 7.19
CA THR A 673 19.98 -26.32 6.56
C THR A 673 20.37 -27.60 7.31
N ALA A 674 19.75 -27.89 8.45
CA ALA A 674 19.98 -29.14 9.16
C ALA A 674 19.46 -30.32 8.31
N GLU A 675 20.09 -31.49 8.44
CA GLU A 675 19.61 -32.72 7.79
C GLU A 675 18.22 -33.09 8.35
N THR A 676 17.16 -32.73 7.62
CA THR A 676 15.77 -32.76 8.07
C THR A 676 14.87 -33.37 7.01
N ILE A 677 13.69 -33.82 7.43
CA ILE A 677 12.54 -34.17 6.59
C ILE A 677 11.38 -33.23 6.92
N LYS A 678 10.43 -33.08 6.00
CA LYS A 678 9.19 -32.36 6.29
C LYS A 678 8.35 -33.15 7.32
N LEU A 679 7.65 -32.46 8.21
CA LEU A 679 6.79 -33.10 9.22
C LEU A 679 5.72 -34.02 8.60
N GLU A 680 5.18 -33.66 7.44
CA GLU A 680 4.22 -34.51 6.71
C GLU A 680 4.77 -35.90 6.34
N ASN A 681 6.09 -36.07 6.29
CA ASN A 681 6.75 -37.35 6.02
C ASN A 681 6.94 -38.21 7.28
N SER A 682 6.58 -37.73 8.48
CA SER A 682 6.61 -38.50 9.74
C SER A 682 5.21 -38.76 10.34
N ALA A 683 4.20 -37.96 9.95
CA ALA A 683 2.81 -38.16 10.33
C ALA A 683 1.85 -37.45 9.37
N GLU A 684 0.65 -37.99 9.18
CA GLU A 684 -0.44 -37.25 8.53
C GLU A 684 -0.95 -36.14 9.48
N THR A 685 -1.19 -34.94 8.96
CA THR A 685 -1.82 -33.84 9.71
C THR A 685 -3.23 -33.56 9.20
N THR A 686 -4.11 -33.11 10.09
CA THR A 686 -5.45 -32.65 9.70
C THR A 686 -6.11 -31.76 10.75
N GLY A 687 -7.21 -31.12 10.40
CA GLY A 687 -8.02 -30.33 11.35
C GLY A 687 -9.14 -31.14 11.98
N GLY A 688 -9.57 -30.74 13.17
CA GLY A 688 -10.80 -31.25 13.79
C GLY A 688 -12.08 -30.88 13.03
N PHE A 689 -13.21 -31.46 13.46
CA PHE A 689 -14.52 -31.21 12.86
C PHE A 689 -14.99 -29.78 13.09
N GLY A 690 -15.75 -29.20 12.14
CA GLY A 690 -16.42 -27.91 12.32
C GLY A 690 -17.80 -28.11 12.95
N GLY A 691 -18.00 -27.64 14.18
CA GLY A 691 -19.31 -27.66 14.85
C GLY A 691 -19.78 -26.27 15.23
N LYS A 692 -21.10 -26.08 15.31
CA LYS A 692 -21.72 -24.90 15.92
C LYS A 692 -21.25 -24.77 17.38
N SER A 693 -20.56 -23.68 17.69
CA SER A 693 -19.85 -23.54 18.98
C SER A 693 -20.79 -23.49 20.17
N GLU A 694 -21.99 -22.93 19.98
CA GLU A 694 -23.08 -22.85 20.93
C GLU A 694 -23.69 -24.21 21.31
N LEU A 695 -23.44 -25.26 20.51
CA LEU A 695 -23.93 -26.63 20.77
C LEU A 695 -22.88 -27.52 21.45
N ILE A 696 -21.69 -27.01 21.73
CA ILE A 696 -20.65 -27.74 22.45
C ILE A 696 -20.78 -27.46 23.94
N THR A 697 -21.11 -28.49 24.71
CA THR A 697 -21.51 -28.33 26.11
C THR A 697 -20.41 -28.78 27.07
N ASN A 698 -20.39 -28.19 28.25
CA ASN A 698 -19.40 -28.51 29.29
C ASN A 698 -19.73 -29.82 30.02
N THR A 699 -21.01 -30.18 30.05
CA THR A 699 -21.56 -31.42 30.64
C THR A 699 -22.36 -32.16 29.58
N LYS A 700 -22.52 -33.47 29.77
CA LYS A 700 -23.33 -34.31 28.87
C LYS A 700 -24.81 -34.06 29.14
N ILE A 701 -25.54 -33.57 28.14
CA ILE A 701 -26.96 -33.22 28.23
C ILE A 701 -27.85 -34.36 27.73
N ASN A 702 -27.34 -35.23 26.84
CA ASN A 702 -28.08 -36.40 26.37
C ASN A 702 -27.14 -37.54 25.91
N ASN A 703 -27.72 -38.72 25.67
CA ASN A 703 -26.98 -39.93 25.28
C ASN A 703 -26.42 -39.89 23.86
N ARG A 704 -26.88 -38.97 23.00
CA ARG A 704 -26.40 -38.84 21.61
C ARG A 704 -25.11 -38.03 21.51
N GLN A 705 -24.80 -37.22 22.52
CA GLN A 705 -23.56 -36.47 22.57
C GLN A 705 -22.35 -37.39 22.81
N ILE A 706 -21.32 -37.20 21.99
CA ILE A 706 -20.02 -37.85 22.14
C ILE A 706 -19.03 -36.90 22.83
N GLU A 707 -17.97 -37.47 23.39
CA GLU A 707 -16.87 -36.69 23.94
C GLU A 707 -16.04 -36.04 22.84
N VAL A 708 -15.79 -34.75 23.01
CA VAL A 708 -14.98 -33.93 22.11
C VAL A 708 -14.02 -33.06 22.91
N VAL A 709 -12.98 -32.57 22.25
CA VAL A 709 -11.96 -31.71 22.86
C VAL A 709 -11.80 -30.43 22.04
N LYS A 710 -11.75 -29.28 22.73
CA LYS A 710 -11.47 -27.97 22.12
C LYS A 710 -10.03 -27.54 22.42
N GLY A 711 -9.53 -26.58 21.66
CA GLY A 711 -8.18 -26.01 21.85
C GLY A 711 -7.92 -25.46 23.25
N ILE A 712 -8.96 -24.96 23.93
CA ILE A 712 -8.85 -24.47 25.32
C ILE A 712 -8.60 -25.60 26.34
N ASN A 713 -8.96 -26.85 26.00
CA ASN A 713 -8.71 -28.02 26.85
C ASN A 713 -7.31 -28.60 26.68
N VAL A 714 -6.60 -28.22 25.62
CA VAL A 714 -5.23 -28.69 25.37
C VAL A 714 -4.25 -27.75 26.04
N GLU A 715 -3.61 -28.26 27.08
CA GLU A 715 -2.47 -27.65 27.74
C GLU A 715 -1.17 -28.36 27.33
N ARG A 716 -0.04 -27.86 27.82
CA ARG A 716 1.26 -28.43 27.48
C ARG A 716 1.36 -29.86 28.03
N TYR A 717 1.55 -30.84 27.14
CA TYR A 717 1.61 -32.27 27.44
C TYR A 717 0.34 -32.91 28.03
N THR A 718 -0.75 -32.17 28.25
CA THR A 718 -1.94 -32.72 28.94
C THR A 718 -3.25 -32.16 28.38
N ILE A 719 -4.32 -32.95 28.50
CA ILE A 719 -5.69 -32.58 28.12
C ILE A 719 -6.49 -32.41 29.41
N LYS A 720 -7.00 -31.20 29.68
CA LYS A 720 -7.81 -30.90 30.86
C LYS A 720 -9.28 -30.78 30.52
N GLY A 721 -10.04 -31.73 31.05
CA GLY A 721 -11.48 -31.84 30.85
C GLY A 721 -11.85 -32.20 29.40
N ASN A 722 -13.11 -32.57 29.23
CA ASN A 722 -13.72 -32.86 27.94
C ASN A 722 -14.94 -31.95 27.73
N ARG A 723 -15.47 -31.98 26.51
CA ARG A 723 -16.72 -31.34 26.12
C ARG A 723 -17.60 -32.40 25.46
N TYR A 724 -18.87 -32.06 25.26
CA TYR A 724 -19.84 -32.96 24.67
C TYR A 724 -20.48 -32.30 23.45
N PHE A 725 -20.67 -33.08 22.38
CA PHE A 725 -21.24 -32.59 21.14
C PHE A 725 -22.07 -33.66 20.44
N ASP A 726 -23.24 -33.29 19.93
CA ASP A 726 -24.11 -34.19 19.16
C ASP A 726 -23.69 -34.15 17.68
N PHE A 727 -23.06 -35.22 17.22
CA PHE A 727 -22.41 -35.33 15.91
C PHE A 727 -23.42 -35.66 14.78
N LYS A 728 -24.43 -34.80 14.61
CA LYS A 728 -25.42 -34.87 13.52
C LYS A 728 -25.18 -33.80 12.45
N LYS A 729 -25.61 -34.07 11.20
CA LYS A 729 -25.35 -33.23 10.01
C LYS A 729 -25.74 -31.76 10.22
N GLU A 730 -26.87 -31.49 10.87
CA GLU A 730 -27.39 -30.14 11.16
C GLU A 730 -26.51 -29.29 12.11
N ASN A 731 -25.69 -29.95 12.93
CA ASN A 731 -24.83 -29.30 13.92
C ASN A 731 -23.42 -29.00 13.36
N ILE A 732 -23.08 -29.60 12.21
CA ILE A 732 -21.78 -29.48 11.57
C ILE A 732 -21.75 -28.26 10.65
N THR A 733 -20.67 -27.48 10.72
CA THR A 733 -20.44 -26.27 9.92
C THR A 733 -19.41 -26.47 8.81
N GLY A 734 -18.74 -27.63 8.74
CA GLY A 734 -17.80 -28.01 7.68
C GLY A 734 -16.60 -28.83 8.20
N ARG A 735 -15.54 -28.91 7.38
CA ARG A 735 -14.29 -29.68 7.65
C ARG A 735 -14.51 -31.19 7.70
N THR A 736 -13.56 -31.93 8.30
CA THR A 736 -13.63 -33.40 8.34
C THR A 736 -14.80 -33.88 9.20
N THR A 737 -15.64 -34.72 8.64
CA THR A 737 -16.72 -35.45 9.34
C THR A 737 -16.43 -36.94 9.43
N ASN A 738 -15.27 -37.38 8.95
CA ASN A 738 -14.86 -38.77 8.97
C ASN A 738 -14.60 -39.22 10.42
N LYS A 739 -15.54 -40.00 10.97
CA LYS A 739 -15.52 -40.50 12.34
C LYS A 739 -14.32 -41.42 12.61
N ILE A 740 -13.93 -42.26 11.65
CA ILE A 740 -12.76 -43.13 11.76
C ILE A 740 -11.51 -42.28 11.96
N LYS A 741 -11.34 -41.24 11.13
CA LYS A 741 -10.20 -40.32 11.19
C LYS A 741 -10.16 -39.50 12.49
N LEU A 742 -11.31 -39.03 12.97
CA LEU A 742 -11.41 -38.27 14.24
C LEU A 742 -11.12 -39.16 15.46
N GLY A 743 -11.57 -40.42 15.40
CA GLY A 743 -11.42 -41.41 16.45
C GLY A 743 -10.05 -42.12 16.47
N THR A 744 -9.17 -41.88 15.49
CA THR A 744 -7.86 -42.53 15.43
C THR A 744 -7.05 -42.32 16.71
N SER A 745 -6.43 -43.39 17.19
CA SER A 745 -5.50 -43.38 18.31
C SER A 745 -4.28 -44.26 17.96
N PRO A 746 -3.05 -43.87 18.36
CA PRO A 746 -2.72 -42.63 19.06
C PRO A 746 -2.75 -41.41 18.13
N LYS A 747 -2.85 -40.20 18.70
CA LYS A 747 -2.69 -38.92 17.99
C LYS A 747 -2.12 -37.82 18.89
N ILE A 748 -1.53 -36.79 18.27
CA ILE A 748 -1.07 -35.58 18.97
C ILE A 748 -2.01 -34.43 18.62
N LEU A 749 -2.59 -33.76 19.61
CA LEU A 749 -3.45 -32.61 19.44
C LEU A 749 -2.63 -31.32 19.54
N ILE A 750 -2.82 -30.37 18.62
CA ILE A 750 -2.09 -29.09 18.58
C ILE A 750 -3.09 -27.94 18.47
N ARG A 751 -2.96 -26.93 19.34
CA ARG A 751 -3.73 -25.68 19.24
C ARG A 751 -3.44 -24.93 17.94
N LYS A 752 -4.48 -24.37 17.32
CA LYS A 752 -4.31 -23.56 16.09
C LYS A 752 -3.92 -22.12 16.32
N THR A 753 -4.32 -21.55 17.45
CA THR A 753 -4.24 -20.11 17.71
C THR A 753 -3.53 -19.79 19.02
N GLY A 754 -2.71 -18.75 18.99
CA GLY A 754 -1.97 -18.23 20.13
C GLY A 754 -0.50 -17.95 19.81
N MET A 755 0.13 -17.08 20.61
CA MET A 755 1.59 -16.87 20.59
C MET A 755 2.36 -18.07 21.11
N VAL A 756 1.72 -18.88 21.94
CA VAL A 756 2.22 -20.18 22.39
C VAL A 756 1.21 -21.23 21.96
N LEU A 757 1.67 -22.22 21.21
CA LEU A 757 0.86 -23.38 20.84
C LEU A 757 1.18 -24.50 21.84
N TYR A 758 0.13 -25.04 22.45
CA TYR A 758 0.27 -26.23 23.27
C TYR A 758 -0.14 -27.46 22.48
N SER A 759 0.54 -28.56 22.79
CA SER A 759 0.20 -29.88 22.27
C SER A 759 0.17 -30.94 23.36
N ALA A 760 -0.70 -31.93 23.17
CA ALA A 760 -0.89 -33.04 24.09
C ALA A 760 -1.09 -34.35 23.32
N TYR A 761 -0.70 -35.44 23.96
CA TYR A 761 -0.89 -36.79 23.44
C TYR A 761 -2.28 -37.31 23.80
N ASP A 762 -2.99 -37.87 22.82
CA ASP A 762 -4.26 -38.56 23.00
C ASP A 762 -4.10 -40.03 22.58
N ASN A 763 -4.44 -40.91 23.51
CA ASN A 763 -4.58 -42.34 23.26
C ASN A 763 -6.02 -42.84 23.46
N THR A 764 -6.97 -41.96 23.77
CA THR A 764 -8.37 -42.30 24.09
C THR A 764 -9.27 -42.37 22.87
N GLY A 765 -8.89 -41.69 21.77
CA GLY A 765 -9.75 -41.59 20.59
C GLY A 765 -10.74 -40.40 20.66
N ILE A 766 -10.57 -39.46 21.59
CA ILE A 766 -11.44 -38.28 21.72
C ILE A 766 -11.44 -37.43 20.44
N TYR A 767 -12.60 -36.86 20.09
CA TYR A 767 -12.78 -36.18 18.80
C TYR A 767 -12.32 -34.71 18.90
N PRO A 768 -11.33 -34.28 18.10
CA PRO A 768 -10.86 -32.90 18.13
C PRO A 768 -11.79 -31.96 17.38
N GLU A 769 -12.05 -30.81 17.97
CA GLU A 769 -12.83 -29.73 17.39
C GLU A 769 -11.97 -28.81 16.48
N GLN A 770 -12.65 -27.98 15.70
CA GLN A 770 -12.10 -27.05 14.72
C GLN A 770 -10.94 -26.15 15.22
N SER A 771 -10.81 -25.89 16.52
CA SER A 771 -9.70 -25.15 17.13
C SER A 771 -8.40 -25.95 17.28
N LEU A 772 -8.38 -27.22 16.85
CA LEU A 772 -7.23 -28.13 16.93
C LEU A 772 -6.82 -28.70 15.56
N TYR A 773 -5.52 -28.81 15.34
CA TYR A 773 -4.97 -29.81 14.42
C TYR A 773 -4.62 -31.08 15.18
N PHE A 774 -4.50 -32.19 14.47
CA PHE A 774 -3.92 -33.39 15.02
C PHE A 774 -3.03 -34.12 14.03
N LEU A 775 -1.96 -34.73 14.57
CA LEU A 775 -1.06 -35.65 13.89
C LEU A 775 -1.51 -37.08 14.20
N PHE A 776 -1.60 -37.91 13.17
CA PHE A 776 -2.05 -39.30 13.26
C PHE A 776 -1.37 -40.13 12.15
N LYS A 777 -1.47 -41.47 12.22
CA LYS A 777 -0.79 -42.39 11.30
C LYS A 777 0.71 -42.06 11.15
N PHE A 778 1.42 -42.24 12.24
CA PHE A 778 2.87 -42.03 12.31
C PHE A 778 3.60 -43.06 11.46
N ASN A 779 4.66 -42.66 10.78
CA ASN A 779 5.43 -43.48 9.85
C ASN A 779 6.94 -43.23 10.01
N GLY A 780 7.77 -43.96 9.26
CA GLY A 780 9.21 -43.75 9.20
C GLY A 780 9.98 -44.04 10.50
N GLY A 781 9.40 -44.79 11.44
CA GLY A 781 10.02 -45.09 12.75
C GLY A 781 9.84 -44.01 13.82
N TYR A 782 9.22 -42.86 13.48
CA TYR A 782 9.05 -41.75 14.41
C TYR A 782 7.97 -42.02 15.46
N SER A 783 8.35 -41.94 16.74
CA SER A 783 7.45 -42.08 17.88
C SER A 783 6.52 -40.86 18.01
N PRO A 784 5.22 -41.05 18.31
CA PRO A 784 4.32 -39.94 18.63
C PRO A 784 4.83 -39.09 19.81
N LEU A 785 5.45 -39.72 20.80
CA LEU A 785 5.96 -39.04 21.99
C LEU A 785 7.24 -38.25 21.68
N TYR A 786 8.07 -38.73 20.75
CA TYR A 786 9.17 -37.94 20.21
C TYR A 786 8.64 -36.67 19.52
N LEU A 787 7.67 -36.79 18.60
CA LEU A 787 7.08 -35.63 17.92
C LEU A 787 6.42 -34.65 18.90
N LEU A 788 5.75 -35.16 19.94
CA LEU A 788 5.19 -34.35 21.02
C LEU A 788 6.27 -33.52 21.74
N SER A 789 7.44 -34.11 21.99
CA SER A 789 8.58 -33.41 22.59
C SER A 789 9.07 -32.27 21.71
N ILE A 790 9.14 -32.49 20.39
CA ILE A 790 9.56 -31.48 19.41
C ILE A 790 8.54 -30.34 19.35
N ILE A 791 7.25 -30.63 19.21
CA ILE A 791 6.20 -29.60 19.08
C ILE A 791 6.10 -28.73 20.33
N ASN A 792 6.32 -29.30 21.52
CA ASN A 792 6.31 -28.55 22.78
C ASN A 792 7.65 -27.87 23.12
N SER A 793 8.69 -28.01 22.29
CA SER A 793 10.03 -27.45 22.54
C SER A 793 10.13 -25.94 22.26
N SER A 794 11.16 -25.31 22.82
CA SER A 794 11.53 -23.94 22.49
C SER A 794 11.93 -23.78 21.02
N LEU A 795 12.53 -24.81 20.39
CA LEU A 795 12.89 -24.78 18.97
C LEU A 795 11.64 -24.63 18.09
N PHE A 796 10.62 -25.48 18.29
CA PHE A 796 9.38 -25.39 17.52
C PHE A 796 8.66 -24.08 17.79
N LYS A 797 8.59 -23.64 19.07
CA LYS A 797 7.97 -22.35 19.43
C LYS A 797 8.65 -21.18 18.71
N PHE A 798 9.99 -21.14 18.70
CA PHE A 798 10.76 -20.13 18.00
C PHE A 798 10.48 -20.15 16.50
N TYR A 799 10.61 -21.32 15.87
CA TYR A 799 10.39 -21.48 14.43
C TYR A 799 8.95 -21.12 14.02
N TYR A 800 7.97 -21.49 14.84
CA TYR A 800 6.57 -21.10 14.65
C TYR A 800 6.41 -19.59 14.60
N ILE A 801 6.90 -18.86 15.61
CA ILE A 801 6.67 -17.42 15.70
C ILE A 801 7.45 -16.64 14.63
N GLU A 802 8.63 -17.13 14.23
CA GLU A 802 9.45 -16.41 13.23
C GLU A 802 9.15 -16.79 11.78
N LYS A 803 8.61 -17.98 11.50
CA LYS A 803 8.43 -18.45 10.12
C LYS A 803 7.05 -19.02 9.78
N LEU A 804 6.39 -19.74 10.69
CA LEU A 804 5.14 -20.45 10.39
C LEU A 804 3.85 -19.67 10.75
N VAL A 805 3.93 -18.70 11.65
CA VAL A 805 2.78 -17.96 12.16
C VAL A 805 2.18 -17.06 11.08
N THR A 806 0.87 -17.03 11.01
CA THR A 806 0.09 -16.09 10.21
C THR A 806 -0.70 -15.16 11.13
N ASN A 807 -1.06 -13.96 10.65
CA ASN A 807 -1.87 -12.99 11.40
C ASN A 807 -1.25 -12.64 12.78
N ARG A 808 0.08 -12.53 12.83
CA ARG A 808 0.89 -12.41 14.05
C ARG A 808 0.46 -11.28 14.99
N ASP A 809 0.02 -10.15 14.45
CA ASP A 809 -0.35 -8.97 15.23
C ASP A 809 -1.86 -8.87 15.54
N THR A 810 -2.68 -9.80 15.03
CA THR A 810 -4.14 -9.83 15.26
C THR A 810 -4.57 -11.10 15.98
N THR A 811 -4.69 -12.22 15.26
CA THR A 811 -5.02 -13.53 15.81
C THR A 811 -3.97 -14.52 15.32
N PRO A 812 -2.84 -14.64 16.04
CA PRO A 812 -1.76 -15.53 15.65
C PRO A 812 -2.26 -16.94 15.41
N GLN A 813 -2.01 -17.45 14.21
CA GLN A 813 -2.55 -18.72 13.78
C GLN A 813 -1.51 -19.53 13.00
N LEU A 814 -1.47 -20.83 13.30
CA LEU A 814 -0.78 -21.82 12.50
C LEU A 814 -1.72 -22.34 11.39
N LYS A 815 -1.25 -22.34 10.15
CA LYS A 815 -1.94 -23.03 9.03
C LYS A 815 -1.43 -24.47 8.91
N LYS A 816 -2.27 -25.39 8.44
CA LYS A 816 -1.90 -26.80 8.21
C LYS A 816 -0.69 -26.90 7.27
N ILE A 817 -0.76 -26.22 6.13
CA ILE A 817 0.32 -26.25 5.13
C ILE A 817 1.66 -25.80 5.73
N HIS A 818 1.67 -24.80 6.62
CA HIS A 818 2.90 -24.38 7.31
C HIS A 818 3.39 -25.41 8.34
N LEU A 819 2.46 -26.05 9.07
CA LEU A 819 2.80 -27.14 9.99
C LEU A 819 3.46 -28.32 9.25
N ASP A 820 2.91 -28.69 8.09
CA ASP A 820 3.44 -29.79 7.24
C ASP A 820 4.88 -29.54 6.79
N GLN A 821 5.24 -28.27 6.55
CA GLN A 821 6.58 -27.86 6.12
C GLN A 821 7.60 -27.71 7.25
N PHE A 822 7.24 -27.96 8.53
CA PHE A 822 8.21 -27.87 9.62
C PHE A 822 9.39 -28.82 9.40
N PRO A 823 10.66 -28.35 9.46
CA PRO A 823 11.85 -29.16 9.21
C PRO A 823 12.15 -30.03 10.43
N LEU A 824 11.63 -31.26 10.42
CA LEU A 824 11.84 -32.26 11.46
C LEU A 824 13.20 -32.94 11.27
N LYS A 825 14.00 -33.09 12.34
CA LYS A 825 15.30 -33.78 12.26
C LYS A 825 15.16 -35.18 11.65
N LYS A 826 15.96 -35.47 10.62
CA LYS A 826 16.05 -36.82 10.04
C LYS A 826 16.77 -37.73 11.03
N ILE A 827 16.16 -38.88 11.34
CA ILE A 827 16.71 -39.88 12.25
C ILE A 827 17.03 -41.15 11.44
N ASN A 828 18.27 -41.62 11.55
CA ASN A 828 18.67 -42.90 10.97
C ASN A 828 18.52 -43.97 12.06
N PHE A 829 17.56 -44.87 11.89
CA PHE A 829 17.27 -45.96 12.84
C PHE A 829 18.16 -47.17 12.58
N THR A 830 19.47 -46.99 12.70
CA THR A 830 20.49 -47.99 12.34
C THR A 830 21.27 -48.53 13.53
N THR A 831 21.09 -47.97 14.74
CA THR A 831 21.83 -48.44 15.93
C THR A 831 21.37 -49.84 16.33
N ASN A 832 22.33 -50.71 16.66
CA ASN A 832 22.04 -52.05 17.16
C ASN A 832 21.11 -52.00 18.39
N GLU A 833 20.07 -52.84 18.41
CA GLU A 833 19.05 -52.86 19.48
C GLU A 833 19.62 -53.00 20.89
N THR A 834 20.65 -53.82 21.07
CA THR A 834 21.29 -54.03 22.38
C THR A 834 22.02 -52.76 22.83
N ASP A 835 22.79 -52.15 21.93
CA ASP A 835 23.51 -50.90 22.20
C ASP A 835 22.56 -49.74 22.46
N LYS A 836 21.48 -49.64 21.66
CA LYS A 836 20.45 -48.62 21.82
C LYS A 836 19.79 -48.71 23.18
N LYS A 837 19.39 -49.91 23.61
CA LYS A 837 18.82 -50.16 24.94
C LYS A 837 19.79 -49.82 26.07
N ASN A 838 21.05 -50.23 25.96
CA ASN A 838 22.08 -49.96 26.97
C ASN A 838 22.35 -48.46 27.12
N LEU A 839 22.50 -47.74 26.00
CA LEU A 839 22.73 -46.29 26.01
C LEU A 839 21.51 -45.53 26.52
N CYS A 840 20.30 -45.91 26.09
CA CYS A 840 19.07 -45.29 26.58
C CYS A 840 18.89 -45.52 28.08
N LYS A 841 19.17 -46.74 28.58
CA LYS A 841 19.15 -47.04 30.02
C LYS A 841 20.11 -46.14 30.80
N ARG A 842 21.35 -46.01 30.31
CA ARG A 842 22.35 -45.12 30.91
C ARG A 842 21.89 -43.66 30.93
N LEU A 843 21.24 -43.18 29.88
CA LEU A 843 20.68 -41.82 29.83
C LEU A 843 19.54 -41.62 30.86
N VAL A 844 18.71 -42.63 31.08
CA VAL A 844 17.65 -42.62 32.10
C VAL A 844 18.25 -42.57 33.52
N GLU A 845 19.27 -43.37 33.81
CA GLU A 845 19.97 -43.33 35.11
C GLU A 845 20.60 -41.95 35.40
N LEU A 846 21.18 -41.33 34.37
CA LEU A 846 21.71 -39.97 34.47
C LEU A 846 20.61 -38.92 34.60
N TYR A 847 19.44 -39.14 34.00
CA TYR A 847 18.29 -38.24 34.13
C TYR A 847 17.76 -38.18 35.57
N ASP A 848 17.66 -39.33 36.26
CA ASP A 848 17.24 -39.35 37.66
C ASP A 848 18.21 -38.57 38.55
N THR A 849 19.51 -38.73 38.29
CA THR A 849 20.59 -37.97 38.95
C THR A 849 20.46 -36.47 38.66
N TYR A 850 20.17 -36.11 37.42
CA TYR A 850 19.96 -34.72 37.00
C TYR A 850 18.73 -34.08 37.66
N LEU A 851 17.61 -34.80 37.77
CA LEU A 851 16.43 -34.29 38.48
C LEU A 851 16.72 -33.99 39.95
N TYR A 852 17.61 -34.76 40.58
CA TYR A 852 18.01 -34.57 41.97
C TYR A 852 19.01 -33.41 42.13
N MET A 853 20.14 -33.47 41.41
CA MET A 853 21.28 -32.56 41.58
C MET A 853 21.19 -31.27 40.74
N GLY A 854 20.49 -31.30 39.61
CA GLY A 854 20.39 -30.17 38.67
C GLY A 854 21.65 -29.91 37.83
N VAL A 855 22.61 -30.84 37.78
CA VAL A 855 23.91 -30.68 37.11
C VAL A 855 23.96 -31.46 35.79
N MET A 856 24.32 -30.79 34.68
CA MET A 856 24.30 -31.35 33.32
C MET A 856 25.60 -32.02 32.85
N GLY A 857 26.72 -31.84 33.56
CA GLY A 857 28.07 -32.13 33.01
C GLY A 857 28.28 -33.58 32.53
N VAL A 858 27.88 -34.58 33.33
CA VAL A 858 28.02 -36.00 32.95
C VAL A 858 27.04 -36.38 31.84
N PHE A 859 25.87 -35.75 31.84
CA PHE A 859 24.83 -35.95 30.85
C PHE A 859 25.25 -35.46 29.45
N GLU A 860 25.88 -34.28 29.38
CA GLU A 860 26.37 -33.69 28.14
C GLU A 860 27.44 -34.58 27.47
N LYS A 861 28.34 -35.19 28.25
CA LYS A 861 29.36 -36.09 27.69
C LYS A 861 28.73 -37.28 26.96
N VAL A 862 27.79 -37.99 27.59
CA VAL A 862 27.14 -39.17 26.98
C VAL A 862 26.30 -38.79 25.76
N VAL A 863 25.63 -37.64 25.80
CA VAL A 863 24.88 -37.12 24.65
C VAL A 863 25.82 -36.78 23.49
N ASN A 864 26.93 -36.09 23.75
CA ASN A 864 27.91 -35.77 22.71
C ASN A 864 28.52 -37.04 22.11
N ASP A 865 28.80 -38.08 22.92
CA ASP A 865 29.30 -39.37 22.44
C ASP A 865 28.29 -40.07 21.51
N CYS A 866 26.98 -39.94 21.78
CA CYS A 866 25.94 -40.49 20.89
C CYS A 866 25.79 -39.71 19.58
N LEU A 867 26.16 -38.43 19.57
CA LEU A 867 26.03 -37.51 18.44
C LEU A 867 27.35 -37.28 17.69
N ALA A 868 28.45 -37.92 18.12
CA ALA A 868 29.76 -37.79 17.51
C ALA A 868 29.82 -38.56 16.18
N ASN A 869 30.53 -37.99 15.20
CA ASN A 869 30.88 -38.67 13.97
C ASN A 869 32.15 -39.49 14.22
N ASP A 870 32.10 -40.80 14.03
CA ASP A 870 33.32 -41.61 13.90
C ASP A 870 33.93 -41.34 12.51
N ASP A 871 34.96 -40.49 12.42
CA ASP A 871 35.70 -40.14 11.19
C ASP A 871 36.56 -41.31 10.62
N LYS A 872 36.12 -42.56 10.76
CA LYS A 872 36.83 -43.74 10.25
C LYS A 872 35.97 -44.54 9.28
N GLY A 873 35.85 -44.03 8.06
CA GLY A 873 35.33 -44.73 6.88
C GLY A 873 33.84 -44.44 6.58
N ASP A 874 33.44 -44.66 5.32
CA ASP A 874 32.18 -44.27 4.67
C ASP A 874 30.84 -44.76 5.30
N ASN A 875 30.83 -45.24 6.56
CA ASN A 875 29.61 -45.58 7.30
C ASN A 875 29.38 -44.59 8.46
N ILE A 876 28.44 -43.67 8.24
CA ILE A 876 27.97 -42.69 9.22
C ILE A 876 27.34 -43.42 10.43
N ASN A 877 28.00 -43.37 11.59
CA ASN A 877 27.58 -44.07 12.81
C ASN A 877 26.91 -43.13 13.85
N GLU A 878 26.19 -42.10 13.41
CA GLU A 878 25.42 -41.21 14.30
C GLU A 878 24.26 -41.96 14.99
N LYS A 879 24.28 -42.10 16.32
CA LYS A 879 23.27 -42.84 17.11
C LYS A 879 22.05 -41.97 17.47
N ASN A 880 21.52 -41.25 16.48
CA ASN A 880 20.43 -40.28 16.67
C ASN A 880 19.12 -40.92 17.16
N ASP A 881 18.92 -42.20 16.85
CA ASP A 881 17.78 -43.02 17.30
C ASP A 881 17.79 -43.28 18.82
N VAL A 882 18.96 -43.31 19.47
CA VAL A 882 19.08 -43.36 20.94
C VAL A 882 18.48 -42.10 21.57
N ILE A 883 18.80 -40.93 21.01
CA ILE A 883 18.28 -39.65 21.50
C ILE A 883 16.77 -39.53 21.23
N HIS A 884 16.29 -40.05 20.08
CA HIS A 884 14.87 -40.15 19.77
C HIS A 884 14.10 -40.96 20.84
N ASP A 885 14.59 -42.14 21.20
CA ASP A 885 13.94 -43.02 22.17
C ASP A 885 13.97 -42.41 23.57
N PHE A 886 15.07 -41.75 23.92
CA PHE A 886 15.17 -41.09 25.20
C PHE A 886 14.27 -39.83 25.30
N LEU A 887 14.12 -39.04 24.23
CA LEU A 887 13.11 -37.96 24.18
C LEU A 887 11.68 -38.49 24.35
N THR A 888 11.40 -39.70 23.85
CA THR A 888 10.12 -40.38 24.11
C THR A 888 9.90 -40.63 25.61
N VAL A 889 10.93 -41.07 26.34
CA VAL A 889 10.86 -41.25 27.80
C VAL A 889 10.61 -39.90 28.51
N LEU A 890 11.32 -38.85 28.12
CA LEU A 890 11.14 -37.51 28.72
C LEU A 890 9.73 -36.94 28.45
N ALA A 891 9.19 -37.14 27.25
CA ALA A 891 7.83 -36.74 26.93
C ALA A 891 6.78 -37.49 27.77
N GLN A 892 6.97 -38.79 28.01
CA GLN A 892 6.12 -39.57 28.90
C GLN A 892 6.17 -39.04 30.34
N ASN A 893 7.36 -38.76 30.86
CA ASN A 893 7.52 -38.14 32.19
C ASN A 893 6.83 -36.77 32.28
N MET A 894 6.92 -35.95 31.22
CA MET A 894 6.21 -34.67 31.15
C MET A 894 4.69 -34.86 31.18
N ILE A 895 4.14 -35.85 30.48
CA ILE A 895 2.71 -36.18 30.56
C ILE A 895 2.33 -36.53 32.01
N ASP A 896 3.12 -37.39 32.66
CA ASP A 896 2.83 -37.87 34.01
C ASP A 896 2.99 -36.78 35.08
N PHE A 897 3.96 -35.87 34.92
CA PHE A 897 4.11 -34.70 35.78
C PHE A 897 2.95 -33.72 35.62
N ASN A 898 2.50 -33.45 34.39
CA ASN A 898 1.42 -32.49 34.13
C ASN A 898 0.02 -33.04 34.47
N LYS A 899 -0.12 -34.36 34.66
CA LYS A 899 -1.35 -34.98 35.20
C LYS A 899 -1.49 -34.82 36.71
N LYS A 900 -0.39 -34.63 37.45
CA LYS A 900 -0.40 -34.46 38.91
C LYS A 900 -0.69 -33.00 39.29
N SER A 901 -1.44 -32.77 40.37
CA SER A 901 -1.82 -31.43 40.81
C SER A 901 -0.59 -30.55 41.12
N SER A 902 -0.53 -29.36 40.52
CA SER A 902 0.65 -28.50 40.38
C SER A 902 1.05 -27.69 41.62
N ASN A 903 0.63 -28.09 42.83
CA ASN A 903 0.85 -27.32 44.06
C ASN A 903 2.12 -27.69 44.84
N ALA A 904 2.88 -28.71 44.41
CA ALA A 904 4.15 -29.07 45.03
C ALA A 904 5.34 -28.46 44.28
N ASP A 905 6.17 -27.66 44.97
CA ASP A 905 7.35 -26.99 44.37
C ASP A 905 8.35 -27.97 43.75
N ASN A 906 8.45 -29.19 44.30
CA ASN A 906 9.27 -30.27 43.74
C ASN A 906 8.80 -30.68 42.33
N LEU A 907 7.48 -30.76 42.09
CA LEU A 907 6.94 -31.13 40.78
C LEU A 907 7.22 -30.04 39.74
N LYS A 908 7.07 -28.76 40.12
CA LYS A 908 7.44 -27.62 39.27
C LYS A 908 8.93 -27.65 38.91
N LYS A 909 9.81 -27.95 39.87
CA LYS A 909 11.25 -28.12 39.64
C LYS A 909 11.53 -29.26 38.64
N LYS A 910 10.90 -30.43 38.80
CA LYS A 910 11.05 -31.56 37.88
C LYS A 910 10.59 -31.22 36.46
N ILE A 911 9.45 -30.56 36.31
CA ILE A 911 8.95 -30.08 35.01
C ILE A 911 9.96 -29.14 34.36
N HIS A 912 10.45 -28.15 35.11
CA HIS A 912 11.43 -27.16 34.61
C HIS A 912 12.75 -27.78 34.18
N LEU A 913 13.32 -28.70 34.98
CA LEU A 913 14.56 -29.38 34.65
C LEU A 913 14.39 -30.28 33.42
N THR A 914 13.31 -31.06 33.38
CA THR A 914 13.01 -31.92 32.23
C THR A 914 12.84 -31.11 30.95
N ASP A 915 12.20 -29.94 31.04
CA ASP A 915 12.03 -29.06 29.90
C ASP A 915 13.36 -28.51 29.36
N LYS A 916 14.23 -28.05 30.27
CA LYS A 916 15.60 -27.62 29.91
C LYS A 916 16.38 -28.75 29.23
N LEU A 917 16.18 -29.99 29.65
CA LEU A 917 16.83 -31.16 29.11
C LEU A 917 16.35 -31.48 27.70
N ILE A 918 15.03 -31.45 27.49
CA ILE A 918 14.40 -31.63 26.17
C ILE A 918 14.95 -30.59 25.20
N ASP A 919 14.96 -29.31 25.58
CA ASP A 919 15.50 -28.24 24.74
C ASP A 919 16.99 -28.44 24.44
N PHE A 920 17.79 -28.84 25.44
CA PHE A 920 19.22 -29.14 25.25
C PHE A 920 19.44 -30.25 24.21
N LEU A 921 18.73 -31.37 24.35
CA LEU A 921 18.83 -32.51 23.43
C LEU A 921 18.41 -32.10 22.01
N ILE A 922 17.30 -31.37 21.88
CA ILE A 922 16.80 -30.91 20.58
C ILE A 922 17.80 -29.93 19.92
N PHE A 923 18.34 -28.96 20.65
CA PHE A 923 19.33 -28.05 20.07
C PHE A 923 20.59 -28.78 19.60
N LYS A 924 21.03 -29.82 20.33
CA LYS A 924 22.15 -30.68 19.91
C LYS A 924 21.82 -31.53 18.68
N LEU A 925 20.61 -32.08 18.57
CA LEU A 925 20.14 -32.82 17.38
C LEU A 925 20.17 -31.95 16.11
N TYR A 926 19.80 -30.67 16.25
CA TYR A 926 19.87 -29.69 15.15
C TYR A 926 21.26 -29.08 14.97
N LYS A 927 22.27 -29.52 15.75
CA LYS A 927 23.66 -29.04 15.73
C LYS A 927 23.76 -27.51 15.86
N LEU A 928 22.88 -26.91 16.66
CA LEU A 928 22.87 -25.46 16.89
C LEU A 928 24.03 -25.03 17.80
N ASN A 929 24.71 -23.94 17.42
CA ASN A 929 25.81 -23.39 18.22
C ASN A 929 25.31 -22.55 19.40
N SER A 930 26.23 -22.09 20.26
CA SER A 930 25.92 -21.28 21.44
C SER A 930 25.19 -19.99 21.10
N ASP A 931 25.54 -19.34 19.99
CA ASP A 931 24.96 -18.07 19.57
C ASP A 931 23.52 -18.26 19.09
N ASN A 932 23.26 -19.31 18.30
CA ASN A 932 21.91 -19.67 17.89
C ASN A 932 21.02 -19.95 19.11
N ILE A 933 21.51 -20.76 20.05
CA ILE A 933 20.75 -21.10 21.27
C ILE A 933 20.44 -19.85 22.10
N LYS A 934 21.41 -18.94 22.25
CA LYS A 934 21.24 -17.67 22.95
C LYS A 934 20.20 -16.79 22.26
N ALA A 935 20.27 -16.69 20.93
CA ALA A 935 19.33 -15.91 20.11
C ALA A 935 17.89 -16.44 20.25
N ILE A 936 17.71 -17.76 20.13
CA ILE A 936 16.42 -18.44 20.30
C ILE A 936 15.83 -18.13 21.69
N LYS A 937 16.61 -18.33 22.76
CA LYS A 937 16.16 -18.06 24.13
C LYS A 937 15.79 -16.59 24.34
N LYS A 938 16.62 -15.66 23.86
CA LYS A 938 16.35 -14.21 23.95
C LYS A 938 15.07 -13.83 23.20
N ALA A 939 14.85 -14.35 21.99
CA ALA A 939 13.66 -14.07 21.19
C ALA A 939 12.37 -14.55 21.87
N LEU A 940 12.44 -15.66 22.62
CA LEU A 940 11.31 -16.21 23.36
C LEU A 940 11.02 -15.47 24.68
N ILE A 941 12.04 -14.92 25.35
CA ILE A 941 11.89 -14.14 26.59
C ILE A 941 11.21 -12.79 26.35
N VAL A 942 11.56 -12.10 25.27
CA VAL A 942 10.95 -10.79 24.93
C VAL A 942 9.44 -10.89 24.62
N ARG A 943 8.91 -12.10 24.48
CA ARG A 943 7.56 -12.38 23.97
C ARG A 943 6.69 -13.23 24.90
N GLY A 944 7.25 -13.73 25.99
CA GLY A 944 6.53 -14.43 27.07
C GLY A 944 6.35 -13.48 28.23
#